data_AF-A0AAU0Y7F4-F1
#
_entry.id   AF-A0AAU0Y7F4-F1
#
_cell.length_a   1.000
_cell.length_b   1.000
_cell.length_c   1.000
_cell.angle_alpha   90.00
_cell.angle_beta   90.00
_cell.angle_gamma   90.00
#
_symmetry.space_group_name_H-M   'P 1'
#
loop_
_entity.id
_entity.type
_entity.pdbx_description
1 polymer ?
#
loop_
_entity_poly.entity_id
_entity_poly.type
_entity_poly.pdbx_seq_one_letter_code
_entity_poly.pdbx_strand_id
1 'polypeptide(L)'
;MTTPPTTDLDEARALRHQLADQLAEAGHIRSPAVDEALRAVPRHAFAPEVPIQKAYANDIVATRHSDDGSIISSISAPWLQADMLEAARIRPGHRVLEIGSGGYNAALMAELVGPTGSVTTLDIDPAVTDRATRFLPRTGYDHVHVVTADAEHLPAGIVPDGGFDAILVTVDTWDLPWIDALTDGGRLVAPVRLHGYHWAIGFTKHDRALHSDEPLIVCGFVAMQGDGAWNANRRTVPGTGVHLSWEDGAPLPVDQLAPALTREPTVAHTHVTVGGQEPFDALTLYLAGALPGFCRLAVDPDGDNGVLNPPPKHWPGAAIVRGTSLARLATERISDGDDANGLYEFVVHGYGSHGHLAAKEMVEQVQHWQRNHRAALCPRITIHPLDNNSPMAATGAPHVFVKKHTLVAIDWPIVPGTAALLTDDDGRYLLHLRSANKPIWRPGHWALLGGHTEKGETCDEAIARELDEEIGLVIPDLTGFATLDTLDASGAFKGRVRVYHGTLNTPAHEIDLREGIQLRWTRIDEIAEMTMDPGAAAVLHAHHNADQPGGRQDATLPVVEVREPRDHRSRSIVGAHLVLLRDGDVLLGKRHPDSAFAPSTWHLPAGHREDMESAVTCMVREAEEETGLRIPQSDLSLLHVLDLLDPGSTIPRMGLFFAPSRWEGEPVVREPECCTEWCWWPLDALPEPIVEYTRIALEAISNGTFYVPLGWS
;
A
#
# COMPACT_ATOMS: atom_id res chain seq x y z
N MET A 1 37.22 -37.97 -31.31
CA MET A 1 36.64 -36.62 -31.44
C MET A 1 36.61 -36.28 -32.92
N THR A 2 35.44 -36.36 -33.52
CA THR A 2 35.17 -35.83 -34.87
C THR A 2 34.83 -34.36 -34.72
N THR A 3 35.52 -33.49 -35.44
CA THR A 3 35.15 -32.08 -35.60
C THR A 3 33.68 -32.00 -36.02
N PRO A 4 32.83 -31.21 -35.37
CA PRO A 4 31.44 -31.05 -35.82
C PRO A 4 31.43 -30.56 -37.28
N PRO A 5 30.48 -31.02 -38.11
CA PRO A 5 30.38 -30.59 -39.50
C PRO A 5 30.22 -29.07 -39.58
N THR A 6 30.77 -28.45 -40.63
CA THR A 6 30.77 -26.99 -40.84
C THR A 6 29.37 -26.36 -40.75
N THR A 7 28.34 -27.11 -41.14
CA THR A 7 26.93 -26.69 -41.06
C THR A 7 26.44 -26.45 -39.64
N ASP A 8 26.91 -27.23 -38.65
CA ASP A 8 26.49 -27.10 -37.25
C ASP A 8 27.11 -25.84 -36.61
N LEU A 9 28.31 -25.46 -37.03
CA LEU A 9 29.00 -24.25 -36.55
C LEU A 9 28.37 -22.97 -37.11
N ASP A 10 27.92 -23.00 -38.37
CA ASP A 10 27.21 -21.88 -38.98
C ASP A 10 25.81 -21.70 -38.37
N GLU A 11 25.08 -22.79 -38.12
CA GLU A 11 23.80 -22.77 -37.38
C GLU A 11 23.99 -22.22 -35.96
N ALA A 12 25.01 -22.69 -35.24
CA ALA A 12 25.32 -22.23 -33.89
C ALA A 12 25.58 -20.73 -33.82
N ARG A 13 26.30 -20.18 -34.82
CA ARG A 13 26.60 -18.75 -34.90
C ARG A 13 25.34 -17.96 -35.21
N ALA A 14 24.50 -18.42 -36.15
CA ALA A 14 23.26 -17.77 -36.52
C ALA A 14 22.30 -17.66 -35.31
N LEU A 15 22.08 -18.77 -34.60
CA LEU A 15 21.22 -18.80 -33.41
C LEU A 15 21.73 -17.88 -32.29
N ARG A 16 23.05 -17.83 -32.09
CA ARG A 16 23.67 -16.94 -31.09
C ARG A 16 23.44 -15.47 -31.41
N HIS A 17 23.63 -15.07 -32.66
CA HIS A 17 23.42 -13.68 -33.08
C HIS A 17 21.93 -13.32 -33.02
N GLN A 18 21.05 -14.23 -33.44
CA GLN A 18 19.61 -14.05 -33.32
C GLN A 18 19.17 -13.86 -31.87
N LEU A 19 19.70 -14.65 -30.93
CA LEU A 19 19.42 -14.48 -29.51
C LEU A 19 19.89 -13.09 -29.01
N ALA A 20 21.11 -12.67 -29.37
CA ALA A 20 21.61 -11.34 -28.99
C ALA A 20 20.73 -10.22 -29.57
N ASP A 21 20.31 -10.32 -30.84
CA ASP A 21 19.40 -9.36 -31.47
C ASP A 21 18.06 -9.27 -30.72
N GLN A 22 17.47 -10.41 -30.34
CA GLN A 22 16.23 -10.47 -29.57
C GLN A 22 16.36 -9.82 -28.19
N LEU A 23 17.48 -10.06 -27.50
CA LEU A 23 17.72 -9.48 -26.18
C LEU A 23 17.97 -7.97 -26.25
N ALA A 24 18.63 -7.48 -27.31
CA ALA A 24 18.82 -6.06 -27.55
C ALA A 24 17.50 -5.35 -27.90
N GLU A 25 16.66 -5.96 -28.77
CA GLU A 25 15.34 -5.43 -29.12
C GLU A 25 14.41 -5.35 -27.90
N ALA A 26 14.51 -6.32 -26.99
CA ALA A 26 13.78 -6.32 -25.72
C ALA A 26 14.38 -5.41 -24.62
N GLY A 27 15.53 -4.76 -24.88
CA GLY A 27 16.17 -3.82 -23.96
C GLY A 27 17.03 -4.42 -22.85
N HIS A 28 17.27 -5.74 -22.85
CA HIS A 28 18.13 -6.42 -21.87
C HIS A 28 19.62 -6.18 -22.12
N ILE A 29 20.00 -5.91 -23.38
CA ILE A 29 21.36 -5.51 -23.75
C ILE A 29 21.38 -4.00 -23.97
N ARG A 30 22.19 -3.30 -23.18
CA ARG A 30 22.25 -1.83 -23.12
C ARG A 30 23.63 -1.28 -23.52
N SER A 31 24.65 -2.13 -23.60
CA SER A 31 26.03 -1.77 -23.91
C SER A 31 26.63 -2.61 -25.04
N PRO A 32 27.52 -2.02 -25.87
CA PRO A 32 28.23 -2.78 -26.90
C PRO A 32 29.08 -3.94 -26.35
N ALA A 33 29.64 -3.78 -25.16
CA ALA A 33 30.51 -4.80 -24.56
C ALA A 33 29.73 -6.08 -24.21
N VAL A 34 28.51 -5.96 -23.66
CA VAL A 34 27.66 -7.12 -23.34
C VAL A 34 27.15 -7.78 -24.63
N ASP A 35 26.77 -7.00 -25.65
CA ASP A 35 26.41 -7.54 -26.97
C ASP A 35 27.56 -8.37 -27.58
N GLU A 36 28.77 -7.81 -27.60
CA GLU A 36 29.97 -8.48 -28.13
C GLU A 36 30.27 -9.77 -27.37
N ALA A 37 30.21 -9.76 -26.03
CA ALA A 37 30.44 -10.95 -25.21
C ALA A 37 29.40 -12.07 -25.51
N LEU A 38 28.11 -11.73 -25.60
CA LEU A 38 27.05 -12.69 -25.93
C LEU A 38 27.21 -13.26 -27.35
N ARG A 39 27.69 -12.44 -28.30
CA ARG A 39 28.00 -12.88 -29.67
C ARG A 39 29.32 -13.65 -29.77
N ALA A 40 30.23 -13.54 -28.81
CA ALA A 40 31.52 -14.23 -28.81
C ALA A 40 31.43 -15.62 -28.17
N VAL A 41 30.76 -15.76 -27.03
CA VAL A 41 30.78 -16.99 -26.23
C VAL A 41 29.79 -18.04 -26.80
N PRO A 42 30.24 -19.27 -27.12
CA PRO A 42 29.37 -20.31 -27.65
C PRO A 42 28.54 -20.99 -26.53
N ARG A 43 27.36 -20.44 -26.19
CA ARG A 43 26.48 -20.96 -25.13
C ARG A 43 26.22 -22.47 -25.20
N HIS A 44 25.96 -22.99 -26.40
CA HIS A 44 25.74 -24.42 -26.65
C HIS A 44 26.91 -25.33 -26.22
N ALA A 45 28.15 -24.84 -26.21
CA ALA A 45 29.32 -25.63 -25.80
C ALA A 45 29.31 -25.95 -24.29
N PHE A 46 28.59 -25.16 -23.49
CA PHE A 46 28.40 -25.38 -22.05
C PHE A 46 27.14 -26.22 -21.75
N ALA A 47 26.33 -26.50 -22.77
CA ALA A 47 25.08 -27.24 -22.71
C ALA A 47 25.01 -28.41 -23.72
N PRO A 48 26.04 -29.28 -23.85
CA PRO A 48 26.07 -30.30 -24.90
C PRO A 48 24.99 -31.38 -24.74
N GLU A 49 24.30 -31.44 -23.59
CA GLU A 49 23.25 -32.40 -23.31
C GLU A 49 21.90 -32.05 -23.95
N VAL A 50 21.73 -30.82 -24.46
CA VAL A 50 20.49 -30.38 -25.10
C VAL A 50 20.70 -30.03 -26.57
N PRO A 51 19.64 -30.07 -27.40
CA PRO A 51 19.70 -29.57 -28.77
C PRO A 51 20.14 -28.11 -28.82
N ILE A 52 20.87 -27.72 -29.87
CA ILE A 52 21.44 -26.38 -29.99
C ILE A 52 20.39 -25.27 -29.95
N GLN A 53 19.21 -25.53 -30.53
CA GLN A 53 18.08 -24.60 -30.51
C GLN A 53 17.57 -24.37 -29.08
N LYS A 54 17.59 -25.41 -28.23
CA LYS A 54 17.24 -25.27 -26.81
C LYS A 54 18.32 -24.51 -26.04
N ALA A 55 19.59 -24.69 -26.38
CA ALA A 55 20.68 -23.92 -25.75
C ALA A 55 20.59 -22.41 -26.03
N TYR A 56 20.04 -22.01 -27.18
CA TYR A 56 19.84 -20.61 -27.56
C TYR A 56 18.39 -20.10 -27.40
N ALA A 57 17.50 -20.89 -26.79
CA ALA A 57 16.21 -20.37 -26.35
C ALA A 57 16.41 -19.36 -25.21
N ASN A 58 15.54 -18.36 -25.10
CA ASN A 58 15.55 -17.42 -23.98
C ASN A 58 14.94 -18.04 -22.71
N ASP A 59 15.50 -19.16 -22.28
CA ASP A 59 15.04 -19.96 -21.14
C ASP A 59 16.25 -20.64 -20.46
N ILE A 60 16.02 -21.20 -19.28
CA ILE A 60 17.03 -21.94 -18.53
C ILE A 60 17.37 -23.26 -19.21
N VAL A 61 18.60 -23.73 -18.98
CA VAL A 61 18.99 -25.12 -19.28
C VAL A 61 19.36 -25.81 -17.97
N ALA A 62 18.47 -26.69 -17.49
CA ALA A 62 18.75 -27.50 -16.31
C ALA A 62 19.96 -28.43 -16.57
N THR A 63 20.99 -28.33 -15.73
CA THR A 63 22.22 -29.13 -15.84
C THR A 63 22.27 -30.22 -14.78
N ARG A 64 21.56 -30.04 -13.66
CA ARG A 64 21.49 -31.03 -12.58
C ARG A 64 20.16 -30.98 -11.84
N HIS A 65 19.73 -32.16 -11.39
CA HIS A 65 18.57 -32.34 -10.52
C HIS A 65 18.99 -33.03 -9.21
N SER A 66 18.26 -32.75 -8.13
CA SER A 66 18.30 -33.53 -6.89
C SER A 66 17.51 -34.84 -7.04
N ASP A 67 17.60 -35.71 -6.03
CA ASP A 67 16.94 -37.02 -6.00
C ASP A 67 15.42 -36.93 -6.06
N ASP A 68 14.83 -35.84 -5.57
CA ASP A 68 13.39 -35.55 -5.63
C ASP A 68 12.94 -34.91 -6.96
N GLY A 69 13.87 -34.73 -7.90
CA GLY A 69 13.62 -34.17 -9.22
C GLY A 69 13.63 -32.64 -9.29
N SER A 70 13.94 -31.92 -8.20
CA SER A 70 14.10 -30.46 -8.26
C SER A 70 15.38 -30.04 -8.99
N ILE A 71 15.38 -28.90 -9.67
CA ILE A 71 16.57 -28.38 -10.34
C ILE A 71 17.50 -27.76 -9.30
N ILE A 72 18.73 -28.26 -9.21
CA ILE A 72 19.76 -27.75 -8.27
C ILE A 72 20.92 -27.06 -8.97
N SER A 73 21.00 -27.14 -10.31
CA SER A 73 21.91 -26.35 -11.13
C SER A 73 21.32 -26.16 -12.52
N SER A 74 21.52 -24.97 -13.08
CA SER A 74 21.11 -24.62 -14.44
C SER A 74 22.05 -23.58 -15.04
N ILE A 75 22.05 -23.49 -16.37
CA ILE A 75 22.49 -22.30 -17.06
C ILE A 75 21.30 -21.33 -17.08
N SER A 76 21.47 -20.17 -16.45
CA SER A 76 20.42 -19.15 -16.32
C SER A 76 19.88 -18.68 -17.68
N ALA A 77 18.66 -18.15 -17.69
CA ALA A 77 18.06 -17.61 -18.90
C ALA A 77 18.92 -16.44 -19.46
N PRO A 78 19.12 -16.37 -20.79
CA PRO A 78 19.96 -15.34 -21.41
C PRO A 78 19.59 -13.90 -21.04
N TRP A 79 18.30 -13.57 -20.99
CA TRP A 79 17.84 -12.22 -20.64
C TRP A 79 18.33 -11.76 -19.25
N LEU A 80 18.22 -12.63 -18.25
CA LEU A 80 18.61 -12.33 -16.88
C LEU A 80 20.14 -12.23 -16.73
N GLN A 81 20.88 -13.06 -17.48
CA GLN A 81 22.34 -12.93 -17.52
C GLN A 81 22.77 -11.61 -18.15
N ALA A 82 22.12 -11.17 -19.24
CA ALA A 82 22.40 -9.89 -19.86
C ALA A 82 22.14 -8.73 -18.87
N ASP A 83 20.97 -8.71 -18.23
CA ASP A 83 20.63 -7.68 -17.24
C ASP A 83 21.61 -7.63 -16.07
N MET A 84 22.03 -8.79 -15.55
CA MET A 84 23.01 -8.87 -14.46
C MET A 84 24.43 -8.45 -14.89
N LEU A 85 24.84 -8.75 -16.12
CA LEU A 85 26.14 -8.29 -16.66
C LEU A 85 26.13 -6.77 -16.88
N GLU A 86 25.03 -6.20 -17.38
CA GLU A 86 24.84 -4.75 -17.47
C GLU A 86 24.91 -4.09 -16.08
N ALA A 87 24.22 -4.67 -15.10
CA ALA A 87 24.24 -4.19 -13.71
C ALA A 87 25.64 -4.31 -13.06
N ALA A 88 26.46 -5.26 -13.51
CA ALA A 88 27.81 -5.46 -12.99
C ALA A 88 28.82 -4.45 -13.52
N ARG A 89 28.53 -3.77 -14.64
CA ARG A 89 29.37 -2.71 -15.24
C ARG A 89 30.86 -3.11 -15.32
N ILE A 90 31.13 -4.36 -15.71
CA ILE A 90 32.49 -4.92 -15.82
C ILE A 90 33.25 -4.15 -16.90
N ARG A 91 34.53 -3.82 -16.63
CA ARG A 91 35.41 -3.13 -17.57
C ARG A 91 36.69 -3.94 -17.82
N PRO A 92 37.40 -3.67 -18.93
CA PRO A 92 38.70 -4.25 -19.18
C PRO A 92 39.67 -4.04 -18.00
N GLY A 93 40.37 -5.10 -17.59
CA GLY A 93 41.30 -5.08 -16.46
C GLY A 93 40.69 -5.36 -15.09
N HIS A 94 39.35 -5.45 -14.97
CA HIS A 94 38.71 -5.79 -13.69
C HIS A 94 39.04 -7.21 -13.23
N ARG A 95 39.06 -7.39 -11.91
CA ARG A 95 39.11 -8.68 -11.22
C ARG A 95 37.71 -9.03 -10.76
N VAL A 96 37.16 -10.11 -11.28
CA VAL A 96 35.75 -10.47 -11.07
C VAL A 96 35.64 -11.82 -10.38
N LEU A 97 34.76 -11.90 -9.37
CA LEU A 97 34.34 -13.14 -8.74
C LEU A 97 32.94 -13.52 -9.22
N GLU A 98 32.76 -14.79 -9.55
CA GLU A 98 31.45 -15.41 -9.74
C GLU A 98 31.17 -16.44 -8.66
N ILE A 99 29.94 -16.44 -8.13
CA ILE A 99 29.47 -17.40 -7.13
C ILE A 99 28.26 -18.17 -7.69
N GLY A 100 28.44 -19.48 -7.93
CA GLY A 100 27.43 -20.40 -8.45
C GLY A 100 27.55 -20.68 -9.94
N SER A 101 28.63 -21.32 -10.40
CA SER A 101 28.99 -21.31 -11.83
C SER A 101 29.08 -22.64 -12.54
N GLY A 102 28.34 -22.74 -13.66
CA GLY A 102 28.51 -23.76 -14.70
C GLY A 102 29.53 -23.43 -15.80
N GLY A 103 30.26 -22.30 -15.68
CA GLY A 103 31.31 -21.86 -16.61
C GLY A 103 30.87 -20.95 -17.77
N TYR A 104 29.63 -21.03 -18.25
CA TYR A 104 29.19 -20.18 -19.39
C TYR A 104 29.25 -18.69 -19.05
N ASN A 105 28.74 -18.32 -17.89
CA ASN A 105 28.70 -16.92 -17.46
C ASN A 105 30.09 -16.41 -17.09
N ALA A 106 30.95 -17.25 -16.52
CA ALA A 106 32.38 -16.96 -16.36
C ALA A 106 33.08 -16.61 -17.69
N ALA A 107 32.75 -17.33 -18.77
CA ALA A 107 33.29 -17.02 -20.10
C ALA A 107 32.77 -15.68 -20.65
N LEU A 108 31.51 -15.31 -20.40
CA LEU A 108 31.00 -13.98 -20.74
C LEU A 108 31.75 -12.89 -19.98
N MET A 109 32.00 -13.08 -18.68
CA MET A 109 32.79 -12.14 -17.88
C MET A 109 34.25 -12.07 -18.35
N ALA A 110 34.82 -13.18 -18.83
CA ALA A 110 36.17 -13.23 -19.37
C ALA A 110 36.32 -12.36 -20.63
N GLU A 111 35.32 -12.33 -21.51
CA GLU A 111 35.27 -11.39 -22.64
C GLU A 111 35.24 -9.93 -22.17
N LEU A 112 34.46 -9.61 -21.13
CA LEU A 112 34.30 -8.25 -20.63
C LEU A 112 35.55 -7.71 -19.92
N VAL A 113 36.23 -8.53 -19.11
CA VAL A 113 37.46 -8.13 -18.42
C VAL A 113 38.66 -8.07 -19.36
N GLY A 114 38.58 -8.77 -20.50
CA GLY A 114 39.64 -8.83 -21.50
C GLY A 114 40.97 -9.42 -20.98
N PRO A 115 42.04 -9.32 -21.77
CA PRO A 115 43.30 -10.04 -21.50
C PRO A 115 44.09 -9.51 -20.30
N THR A 116 43.74 -8.32 -19.79
CA THR A 116 44.40 -7.68 -18.64
C THR A 116 43.66 -7.89 -17.33
N GLY A 117 42.44 -8.43 -17.37
CA GLY A 117 41.65 -8.71 -16.18
C GLY A 117 41.70 -10.20 -15.81
N SER A 118 40.90 -10.58 -14.83
CA SER A 118 40.85 -11.96 -14.34
C SER A 118 39.45 -12.31 -13.83
N VAL A 119 39.01 -13.53 -14.12
CA VAL A 119 37.77 -14.09 -13.57
C VAL A 119 38.10 -15.27 -12.68
N THR A 120 37.65 -15.21 -11.42
CA THR A 120 37.58 -16.37 -10.53
C THR A 120 36.13 -16.79 -10.43
N THR A 121 35.86 -18.08 -10.55
CA THR A 121 34.51 -18.63 -10.52
C THR A 121 34.43 -19.79 -9.54
N LEU A 122 33.39 -19.79 -8.70
CA LEU A 122 33.31 -20.65 -7.53
C LEU A 122 31.95 -21.34 -7.45
N ASP A 123 31.96 -22.62 -7.08
CA ASP A 123 30.75 -23.39 -6.73
C ASP A 123 31.05 -24.39 -5.61
N ILE A 124 30.06 -24.70 -4.78
CA ILE A 124 30.19 -25.68 -3.69
C ILE A 124 30.16 -27.13 -4.19
N ASP A 125 29.51 -27.35 -5.34
CA ASP A 125 29.29 -28.68 -5.89
C ASP A 125 30.44 -29.06 -6.86
N PRO A 126 31.25 -30.09 -6.52
CA PRO A 126 32.36 -30.49 -7.35
C PRO A 126 31.94 -30.88 -8.77
N ALA A 127 30.75 -31.44 -8.97
CA ALA A 127 30.30 -31.82 -10.32
C ALA A 127 30.01 -30.59 -11.20
N VAL A 128 29.62 -29.47 -10.60
CA VAL A 128 29.40 -28.20 -11.29
C VAL A 128 30.75 -27.60 -11.68
N THR A 129 31.72 -27.55 -10.75
CA THR A 129 33.08 -27.08 -11.06
C THR A 129 33.83 -27.98 -12.05
N ASP A 130 33.58 -29.28 -12.05
CA ASP A 130 34.15 -30.23 -13.02
C ASP A 130 33.67 -29.93 -14.45
N ARG A 131 32.40 -29.53 -14.61
CA ARG A 131 31.87 -29.07 -15.91
C ARG A 131 32.58 -27.81 -16.37
N ALA A 132 32.70 -26.80 -15.51
CA ALA A 132 33.38 -25.54 -15.83
C ALA A 132 34.84 -25.80 -16.25
N THR A 133 35.58 -26.57 -15.45
CA THR A 133 36.98 -26.96 -15.69
C THR A 133 37.15 -27.68 -17.03
N ARG A 134 36.17 -28.49 -17.46
CA ARG A 134 36.21 -29.19 -18.74
C ARG A 134 35.88 -28.31 -19.94
N PHE A 135 34.90 -27.41 -19.81
CA PHE A 135 34.35 -26.67 -20.95
C PHE A 135 35.06 -25.34 -21.21
N LEU A 136 35.50 -24.62 -20.18
CA LEU A 136 36.20 -23.34 -20.32
C LEU A 136 37.45 -23.44 -21.24
N PRO A 137 38.38 -24.40 -21.06
CA PRO A 137 39.53 -24.51 -21.97
C PRO A 137 39.15 -24.89 -23.40
N ARG A 138 38.05 -25.63 -23.59
CA ARG A 138 37.59 -26.06 -24.93
C ARG A 138 37.00 -24.91 -25.74
N THR A 139 36.58 -23.85 -25.07
CA THR A 139 35.99 -22.65 -25.67
C THR A 139 36.96 -21.47 -25.68
N GLY A 140 38.20 -21.64 -25.23
CA GLY A 140 39.26 -20.61 -25.26
C GLY A 140 39.41 -19.79 -23.99
N TYR A 141 38.77 -20.20 -22.89
CA TYR A 141 38.76 -19.49 -21.60
C TYR A 141 39.51 -20.25 -20.51
N ASP A 142 40.65 -20.86 -20.84
CA ASP A 142 41.50 -21.62 -19.91
C ASP A 142 42.15 -20.77 -18.80
N HIS A 143 42.11 -19.44 -18.94
CA HIS A 143 42.60 -18.47 -17.96
C HIS A 143 41.58 -18.14 -16.85
N VAL A 144 40.35 -18.65 -16.92
CA VAL A 144 39.36 -18.52 -15.85
C VAL A 144 39.71 -19.47 -14.71
N HIS A 145 39.84 -18.94 -13.48
CA HIS A 145 40.21 -19.72 -12.31
C HIS A 145 38.96 -20.34 -11.65
N VAL A 146 38.81 -21.66 -11.76
CA VAL A 146 37.69 -22.42 -11.18
C VAL A 146 38.04 -22.91 -9.77
N VAL A 147 37.15 -22.67 -8.81
CA VAL A 147 37.35 -23.00 -7.39
C VAL A 147 36.16 -23.79 -6.86
N THR A 148 36.41 -24.94 -6.24
CA THR A 148 35.37 -25.69 -5.51
C THR A 148 35.42 -25.34 -4.03
N ALA A 149 34.44 -24.59 -3.54
CA ALA A 149 34.35 -24.18 -2.14
C ALA A 149 32.94 -23.70 -1.77
N ASP A 150 32.62 -23.71 -0.49
CA ASP A 150 31.45 -23.00 0.02
C ASP A 150 31.71 -21.49 -0.02
N ALA A 151 30.87 -20.76 -0.74
CA ALA A 151 31.04 -19.32 -0.92
C ALA A 151 30.79 -18.52 0.35
N GLU A 152 30.05 -19.08 1.33
CA GLU A 152 29.86 -18.46 2.65
C GLU A 152 31.20 -18.01 3.27
N HIS A 153 32.26 -18.78 3.01
CA HIS A 153 33.60 -18.56 3.51
C HIS A 153 34.61 -18.57 2.35
N LEU A 154 34.76 -17.44 1.67
CA LEU A 154 35.72 -17.31 0.57
C LEU A 154 37.13 -17.76 1.01
N PRO A 155 37.76 -18.71 0.28
CA PRO A 155 39.12 -19.14 0.61
C PRO A 155 40.12 -17.97 0.57
N ALA A 156 40.95 -17.83 1.59
CA ALA A 156 41.87 -16.68 1.71
C ALA A 156 42.79 -16.49 0.49
N GLY A 157 43.14 -17.58 -0.21
CA GLY A 157 44.01 -17.54 -1.39
C GLY A 157 43.34 -17.08 -2.70
N ILE A 158 42.02 -16.88 -2.72
CA ILE A 158 41.30 -16.49 -3.95
C ILE A 158 40.96 -15.00 -4.00
N VAL A 159 40.95 -14.31 -2.86
CA VAL A 159 40.66 -12.88 -2.79
C VAL A 159 41.93 -12.11 -3.17
N PRO A 160 41.93 -11.31 -4.25
CA PRO A 160 43.10 -10.54 -4.66
C PRO A 160 43.47 -9.48 -3.64
N ASP A 161 44.74 -9.04 -3.65
CA ASP A 161 45.16 -7.86 -2.90
C ASP A 161 44.32 -6.64 -3.28
N GLY A 162 43.61 -6.07 -2.31
CA GLY A 162 42.69 -4.95 -2.53
C GLY A 162 41.26 -5.34 -2.93
N GLY A 163 40.92 -6.63 -3.05
CA GLY A 163 39.56 -7.13 -3.30
C GLY A 163 39.19 -7.26 -4.78
N PHE A 164 37.94 -7.66 -5.05
CA PHE A 164 37.37 -7.77 -6.39
C PHE A 164 36.75 -6.45 -6.85
N ASP A 165 36.84 -6.15 -8.14
CA ASP A 165 36.21 -4.98 -8.75
C ASP A 165 34.72 -5.24 -9.04
N ALA A 166 34.36 -6.50 -9.28
CA ALA A 166 32.96 -6.95 -9.31
C ALA A 166 32.77 -8.35 -8.70
N ILE A 167 31.63 -8.56 -8.07
CA ILE A 167 31.16 -9.88 -7.59
C ILE A 167 29.78 -10.13 -8.20
N LEU A 168 29.63 -11.22 -8.96
CA LEU A 168 28.34 -11.67 -9.48
C LEU A 168 27.94 -12.97 -8.80
N VAL A 169 26.72 -13.01 -8.30
CA VAL A 169 26.14 -14.18 -7.61
C VAL A 169 25.04 -14.74 -8.49
N THR A 170 25.07 -16.02 -8.81
CA THR A 170 24.12 -16.68 -9.73
C THR A 170 23.35 -17.80 -9.03
N VAL A 171 23.07 -17.58 -7.73
CA VAL A 171 22.23 -18.42 -6.85
C VAL A 171 21.34 -17.51 -6.01
N ASP A 172 20.19 -18.03 -5.58
CA ASP A 172 19.28 -17.31 -4.68
C ASP A 172 19.91 -17.24 -3.29
N THR A 173 20.41 -16.05 -2.92
CA THR A 173 21.10 -15.81 -1.66
C THR A 173 20.22 -15.06 -0.67
N TRP A 174 20.24 -15.51 0.58
CA TRP A 174 19.56 -14.80 1.66
C TRP A 174 20.40 -13.67 2.23
N ASP A 175 21.73 -13.76 2.20
CA ASP A 175 22.66 -12.80 2.83
C ASP A 175 23.89 -12.55 1.95
N LEU A 176 24.72 -11.55 2.30
CA LEU A 176 25.86 -11.09 1.51
C LEU A 176 27.15 -10.97 2.35
N PRO A 177 27.83 -12.08 2.70
CA PRO A 177 29.07 -12.02 3.49
C PRO A 177 30.28 -11.43 2.74
N TRP A 178 30.14 -11.14 1.45
CA TRP A 178 31.26 -10.79 0.56
C TRP A 178 31.54 -9.29 0.44
N ILE A 179 30.84 -8.43 1.19
CA ILE A 179 30.98 -6.97 1.11
C ILE A 179 32.45 -6.55 1.30
N ASP A 180 33.16 -7.16 2.26
CA ASP A 180 34.54 -6.83 2.55
C ASP A 180 35.53 -7.37 1.50
N ALA A 181 35.14 -8.34 0.68
CA ALA A 181 35.93 -8.84 -0.44
C ALA A 181 35.87 -7.94 -1.68
N LEU A 182 34.97 -6.95 -1.70
CA LEU A 182 34.78 -6.01 -2.82
C LEU A 182 35.60 -4.73 -2.61
N THR A 183 36.14 -4.15 -3.69
CA THR A 183 36.78 -2.83 -3.68
C THR A 183 35.75 -1.73 -3.37
N ASP A 184 36.21 -0.60 -2.81
CA ASP A 184 35.35 0.59 -2.73
C ASP A 184 35.08 1.13 -4.15
N GLY A 185 33.83 1.50 -4.43
CA GLY A 185 33.34 1.76 -5.79
C GLY A 185 33.11 0.50 -6.65
N GLY A 186 33.43 -0.70 -6.13
CA GLY A 186 33.20 -1.97 -6.79
C GLY A 186 31.70 -2.33 -6.88
N ARG A 187 31.38 -3.30 -7.74
CA ARG A 187 30.01 -3.72 -8.05
C ARG A 187 29.69 -5.08 -7.46
N LEU A 188 28.55 -5.21 -6.78
CA LEU A 188 28.01 -6.51 -6.39
C LEU A 188 26.64 -6.70 -7.03
N VAL A 189 26.46 -7.77 -7.78
CA VAL A 189 25.16 -8.12 -8.38
C VAL A 189 24.73 -9.47 -7.82
N ALA A 190 23.58 -9.50 -7.16
CA ALA A 190 23.10 -10.71 -6.52
C ALA A 190 21.57 -10.84 -6.56
N PRO A 191 21.06 -12.07 -6.75
CA PRO A 191 19.70 -12.45 -6.43
C PRO A 191 19.54 -12.50 -4.90
N VAL A 192 19.00 -11.43 -4.32
CA VAL A 192 18.77 -11.32 -2.87
C VAL A 192 17.35 -11.71 -2.54
N ARG A 193 17.19 -12.65 -1.61
CA ARG A 193 15.90 -13.00 -1.04
C ARG A 193 15.45 -11.92 -0.05
N LEU A 194 14.25 -11.39 -0.31
CA LEU A 194 13.56 -10.44 0.56
C LEU A 194 12.07 -10.81 0.65
N HIS A 195 11.68 -11.35 1.79
CA HIS A 195 10.32 -11.69 2.20
C HIS A 195 9.49 -12.49 1.18
N GLY A 196 10.11 -13.55 0.64
CA GLY A 196 9.45 -14.51 -0.25
C GLY A 196 9.60 -14.21 -1.74
N TYR A 197 10.36 -13.18 -2.10
CA TYR A 197 10.76 -12.87 -3.47
C TYR A 197 12.27 -12.92 -3.62
N HIS A 198 12.74 -13.21 -4.84
CA HIS A 198 14.15 -13.10 -5.21
C HIS A 198 14.30 -11.89 -6.13
N TRP A 199 15.18 -10.98 -5.74
CA TRP A 199 15.43 -9.75 -6.47
C TRP A 199 16.86 -9.78 -6.98
N ALA A 200 17.06 -9.78 -8.30
CA ALA A 200 18.37 -9.48 -8.85
C ALA A 200 18.62 -7.98 -8.68
N ILE A 201 19.64 -7.63 -7.92
CA ILE A 201 19.96 -6.25 -7.55
C ILE A 201 21.42 -5.97 -7.87
N GLY A 202 21.66 -4.85 -8.56
CA GLY A 202 22.99 -4.27 -8.71
C GLY A 202 23.28 -3.26 -7.61
N PHE A 203 24.42 -3.42 -6.93
CA PHE A 203 24.89 -2.53 -5.88
C PHE A 203 26.24 -1.91 -6.23
N THR A 204 26.45 -0.66 -5.79
CA THR A 204 27.78 -0.06 -5.67
C THR A 204 28.19 -0.01 -4.20
N LYS A 205 29.44 -0.38 -3.91
CA LYS A 205 30.00 -0.21 -2.56
C LYS A 205 30.53 1.20 -2.35
N HIS A 206 30.08 1.84 -1.28
CA HIS A 206 30.62 3.09 -0.76
C HIS A 206 30.67 3.03 0.77
N ASP A 207 31.78 3.44 1.37
CA ASP A 207 31.93 3.52 2.83
C ASP A 207 31.54 2.21 3.54
N ARG A 208 31.96 1.07 2.97
CA ARG A 208 31.63 -0.30 3.43
C ARG A 208 30.15 -0.71 3.33
N ALA A 209 29.27 0.12 2.78
CA ALA A 209 27.87 -0.21 2.54
C ALA A 209 27.63 -0.46 1.04
N LEU A 210 26.68 -1.34 0.73
CA LEU A 210 26.18 -1.54 -0.63
C LEU A 210 24.95 -0.67 -0.84
N HIS A 211 24.89 0.09 -1.93
CA HIS A 211 23.75 0.91 -2.31
C HIS A 211 23.20 0.46 -3.66
N SER A 212 21.91 0.14 -3.72
CA SER A 212 21.25 -0.18 -4.99
C SER A 212 21.14 1.07 -5.86
N ASP A 213 21.51 0.96 -7.14
CA ASP A 213 21.43 2.06 -8.11
C ASP A 213 20.82 1.67 -9.46
N GLU A 214 20.25 0.45 -9.54
CA GLU A 214 19.52 -0.08 -10.69
C GLU A 214 18.12 -0.54 -10.25
N PRO A 215 17.15 -0.63 -11.17
CA PRO A 215 15.85 -1.23 -10.89
C PRO A 215 15.97 -2.66 -10.34
N LEU A 216 15.09 -3.01 -9.41
CA LEU A 216 14.99 -4.35 -8.85
C LEU A 216 14.29 -5.28 -9.84
N ILE A 217 14.91 -6.42 -10.16
CA ILE A 217 14.34 -7.40 -11.09
C ILE A 217 13.87 -8.62 -10.30
N VAL A 218 12.56 -8.90 -10.32
CA VAL A 218 12.05 -10.16 -9.77
C VAL A 218 12.57 -11.31 -10.62
N CYS A 219 13.20 -12.30 -9.98
CA CYS A 219 13.82 -13.42 -10.66
C CYS A 219 13.61 -14.74 -9.90
N GLY A 220 14.13 -15.83 -10.47
CA GLY A 220 14.18 -17.13 -9.82
C GLY A 220 15.55 -17.78 -10.04
N PHE A 221 16.19 -18.20 -8.96
CA PHE A 221 17.46 -18.92 -8.99
C PHE A 221 17.38 -20.21 -8.16
N VAL A 222 18.31 -21.13 -8.43
CA VAL A 222 18.52 -22.28 -7.54
C VAL A 222 19.00 -21.79 -6.18
N ALA A 223 18.54 -22.43 -5.11
CA ALA A 223 18.83 -21.99 -3.74
C ALA A 223 20.32 -22.11 -3.40
N MET A 224 20.85 -21.10 -2.70
CA MET A 224 22.17 -21.17 -2.05
C MET A 224 22.24 -22.40 -1.13
N GLN A 225 23.36 -23.13 -1.21
CA GLN A 225 23.65 -24.32 -0.40
C GLN A 225 24.80 -24.03 0.58
N GLY A 226 25.10 -24.97 1.47
CA GLY A 226 26.18 -24.83 2.44
C GLY A 226 25.81 -24.00 3.66
N ASP A 227 26.80 -23.38 4.29
CA ASP A 227 26.65 -22.61 5.53
C ASP A 227 25.89 -21.29 5.35
N GLY A 228 25.77 -20.83 4.09
CA GLY A 228 24.95 -19.70 3.65
C GLY A 228 23.52 -20.09 3.25
N ALA A 229 23.16 -21.38 3.30
CA ALA A 229 21.81 -21.83 2.97
C ALA A 229 20.78 -21.26 3.96
N TRP A 230 19.67 -20.77 3.43
CA TRP A 230 18.55 -20.29 4.23
C TRP A 230 17.39 -21.27 4.19
N ASN A 231 16.72 -21.44 5.34
CA ASN A 231 15.49 -22.19 5.45
C ASN A 231 14.40 -21.29 6.03
N ALA A 232 13.24 -21.29 5.38
CA ALA A 232 12.09 -20.56 5.87
C ALA A 232 11.68 -21.08 7.26
N ASN A 233 11.40 -20.17 8.19
CA ASN A 233 10.81 -20.53 9.47
C ASN A 233 9.33 -20.90 9.28
N ARG A 234 9.06 -21.99 8.56
CA ARG A 234 7.72 -22.47 8.23
C ARG A 234 7.08 -23.16 9.43
N ARG A 235 5.86 -22.76 9.74
CA ARG A 235 4.99 -23.39 10.72
C ARG A 235 3.68 -23.79 10.05
N THR A 236 3.15 -24.94 10.43
CA THR A 236 1.86 -25.43 9.93
C THR A 236 0.82 -25.22 11.01
N VAL A 237 -0.30 -24.59 10.65
CA VAL A 237 -1.46 -24.49 11.53
C VAL A 237 -2.05 -25.90 11.66
N PRO A 238 -2.16 -26.45 12.88
CA PRO A 238 -2.56 -27.84 13.08
C PRO A 238 -3.94 -28.16 12.48
N GLY A 239 -4.00 -29.18 11.65
CA GLY A 239 -5.26 -29.72 11.11
C GLY A 239 -5.93 -28.91 9.99
N THR A 240 -5.29 -27.85 9.47
CA THR A 240 -5.91 -26.97 8.45
C THR A 240 -5.21 -26.99 7.09
N GLY A 241 -4.01 -27.56 6.98
CA GLY A 241 -3.20 -27.48 5.74
C GLY A 241 -2.72 -26.06 5.41
N VAL A 242 -2.81 -25.11 6.36
CA VAL A 242 -2.29 -23.75 6.22
C VAL A 242 -0.87 -23.68 6.76
N HIS A 243 0.02 -23.04 6.01
CA HIS A 243 1.42 -22.87 6.37
C HIS A 243 1.80 -21.40 6.36
N LEU A 244 2.47 -20.96 7.43
CA LEU A 244 2.98 -19.61 7.58
C LEU A 244 4.50 -19.65 7.67
N SER A 245 5.19 -18.82 6.90
CA SER A 245 6.64 -18.69 6.96
C SER A 245 7.09 -17.26 7.23
N TRP A 246 8.07 -17.13 8.13
CA TRP A 246 8.76 -15.88 8.43
C TRP A 246 10.18 -15.97 7.89
N GLU A 247 10.63 -14.89 7.26
CA GLU A 247 12.02 -14.76 6.83
C GLU A 247 12.91 -14.27 7.96
N ASP A 248 12.47 -13.19 8.62
CA ASP A 248 13.18 -12.56 9.72
C ASP A 248 12.31 -12.57 11.00
N GLY A 249 12.99 -12.41 12.14
CA GLY A 249 12.36 -12.41 13.45
C GLY A 249 12.01 -13.80 13.99
N ALA A 250 11.57 -13.84 15.25
CA ALA A 250 11.13 -15.08 15.87
C ALA A 250 9.77 -15.50 15.28
N PRO A 251 9.62 -16.75 14.79
CA PRO A 251 8.34 -17.21 14.26
C PRO A 251 7.28 -17.20 15.36
N LEU A 252 6.10 -16.67 15.03
CA LEU A 252 4.99 -16.58 15.97
C LEU A 252 4.32 -17.95 16.17
N PRO A 253 3.73 -18.23 17.34
CA PRO A 253 2.94 -19.44 17.55
C PRO A 253 1.72 -19.49 16.62
N VAL A 254 1.52 -20.62 15.95
CA VAL A 254 0.41 -20.80 14.98
C VAL A 254 -0.67 -21.78 15.44
N ASP A 255 -0.41 -22.54 16.51
CA ASP A 255 -1.32 -23.60 16.99
C ASP A 255 -2.70 -23.06 17.36
N GLN A 256 -2.74 -21.81 17.84
CA GLN A 256 -3.94 -21.10 18.25
C GLN A 256 -4.77 -20.53 17.08
N LEU A 257 -4.30 -20.64 15.83
CA LEU A 257 -4.97 -20.09 14.65
C LEU A 257 -5.99 -21.04 14.03
N ALA A 258 -5.97 -22.34 14.37
CA ALA A 258 -6.90 -23.30 13.78
C ALA A 258 -8.39 -22.90 13.94
N PRO A 259 -8.86 -22.43 15.12
CA PRO A 259 -10.24 -21.95 15.26
C PRO A 259 -10.57 -20.67 14.48
N ALA A 260 -9.56 -19.89 14.09
CA ALA A 260 -9.77 -18.67 13.30
C ALA A 260 -10.19 -18.99 11.87
N LEU A 261 -9.68 -20.09 11.32
CA LEU A 261 -9.90 -20.54 9.94
C LEU A 261 -11.21 -21.31 9.75
N THR A 262 -11.93 -21.65 10.81
CA THR A 262 -13.23 -22.35 10.71
C THR A 262 -14.42 -21.40 10.55
N ARG A 263 -14.19 -20.08 10.61
CA ARG A 263 -15.22 -19.04 10.50
C ARG A 263 -15.06 -18.32 9.17
N GLU A 264 -16.15 -17.79 8.64
CA GLU A 264 -16.06 -16.88 7.48
C GLU A 264 -15.18 -15.68 7.81
N PRO A 265 -14.24 -15.32 6.90
CA PRO A 265 -13.40 -14.16 7.10
C PRO A 265 -14.19 -12.86 6.96
N THR A 266 -13.76 -11.82 7.68
CA THR A 266 -14.12 -10.45 7.34
C THR A 266 -13.38 -10.06 6.07
N VAL A 267 -14.09 -9.51 5.08
CA VAL A 267 -13.50 -8.95 3.87
C VAL A 267 -13.44 -7.43 4.01
N ALA A 268 -12.23 -6.88 3.96
CA ALA A 268 -12.00 -5.44 3.98
C ALA A 268 -11.48 -4.98 2.61
N HIS A 269 -12.19 -4.03 2.01
CA HIS A 269 -11.86 -3.44 0.72
C HIS A 269 -10.77 -2.39 0.89
N THR A 270 -9.75 -2.43 0.02
CA THR A 270 -8.70 -1.42 0.00
C THR A 270 -9.05 -0.26 -0.92
N HIS A 271 -9.90 -0.53 -1.92
CA HIS A 271 -10.20 0.30 -3.07
C HIS A 271 -8.99 0.65 -3.94
N VAL A 272 -7.89 -0.09 -3.77
CA VAL A 272 -6.70 0.01 -4.61
C VAL A 272 -6.81 -1.05 -5.69
N THR A 273 -6.81 -0.63 -6.95
CA THR A 273 -6.94 -1.52 -8.10
C THR A 273 -5.58 -1.88 -8.68
N VAL A 274 -5.51 -3.01 -9.39
CA VAL A 274 -4.32 -3.53 -10.05
C VAL A 274 -4.72 -4.22 -11.36
N GLY A 275 -3.96 -3.97 -12.42
CA GLY A 275 -4.16 -4.64 -13.70
C GLY A 275 -3.85 -6.14 -13.60
N GLY A 276 -4.52 -6.97 -14.40
CA GLY A 276 -4.37 -8.44 -14.31
C GLY A 276 -2.97 -8.98 -14.61
N GLN A 277 -2.11 -8.21 -15.28
CA GLN A 277 -0.69 -8.52 -15.52
C GLN A 277 0.25 -7.52 -14.86
N GLU A 278 -0.27 -6.59 -14.04
CA GLU A 278 0.55 -5.60 -13.37
C GLU A 278 1.27 -6.26 -12.17
N PRO A 279 2.61 -6.21 -12.11
CA PRO A 279 3.37 -6.77 -11.01
C PRO A 279 3.19 -5.91 -9.74
N PHE A 280 2.94 -6.57 -8.61
CA PHE A 280 2.76 -5.91 -7.31
C PHE A 280 3.73 -6.44 -6.24
N ASP A 281 4.86 -7.00 -6.66
CA ASP A 281 5.88 -7.59 -5.78
C ASP A 281 6.47 -6.55 -4.81
N ALA A 282 6.57 -5.29 -5.27
CA ALA A 282 6.97 -4.15 -4.45
C ALA A 282 5.99 -3.88 -3.31
N LEU A 283 4.67 -4.04 -3.50
CA LEU A 283 3.69 -3.91 -2.42
C LEU A 283 3.96 -4.97 -1.34
N THR A 284 4.24 -6.21 -1.73
CA THR A 284 4.57 -7.26 -0.75
C THR A 284 5.82 -6.89 0.06
N LEU A 285 6.88 -6.44 -0.61
CA LEU A 285 8.12 -6.03 0.06
C LEU A 285 7.89 -4.84 1.00
N TYR A 286 7.06 -3.88 0.60
CA TYR A 286 6.64 -2.77 1.45
C TYR A 286 5.92 -3.29 2.70
N LEU A 287 4.89 -4.12 2.54
CA LEU A 287 4.11 -4.67 3.65
C LEU A 287 4.99 -5.45 4.64
N ALA A 288 6.03 -6.15 4.16
CA ALA A 288 6.95 -6.88 5.01
C ALA A 288 7.73 -5.99 6.00
N GLY A 289 8.11 -4.79 5.56
CA GLY A 289 8.78 -3.82 6.43
C GLY A 289 7.83 -2.94 7.22
N ALA A 290 6.61 -2.72 6.73
CA ALA A 290 5.62 -1.87 7.37
C ALA A 290 4.80 -2.57 8.46
N LEU A 291 4.63 -3.90 8.37
CA LEU A 291 3.77 -4.67 9.27
C LEU A 291 4.59 -5.64 10.14
N PRO A 292 4.74 -5.38 11.44
CA PRO A 292 5.32 -6.35 12.36
C PRO A 292 4.58 -7.69 12.30
N GLY A 293 5.32 -8.80 12.38
CA GLY A 293 4.73 -10.15 12.30
C GLY A 293 4.25 -10.56 10.91
N PHE A 294 4.64 -9.82 9.86
CA PHE A 294 4.44 -10.22 8.46
C PHE A 294 4.98 -11.64 8.20
N CYS A 295 4.20 -12.42 7.46
CA CYS A 295 4.54 -13.76 7.02
C CYS A 295 3.99 -14.05 5.63
N ARG A 296 4.45 -15.17 5.06
CA ARG A 296 3.94 -15.71 3.80
C ARG A 296 3.01 -16.88 4.10
N LEU A 297 1.81 -16.84 3.54
CA LEU A 297 0.77 -17.87 3.71
C LEU A 297 0.73 -18.77 2.48
N ALA A 298 0.91 -20.07 2.68
CA ALA A 298 0.67 -21.11 1.68
C ALA A 298 -0.40 -22.08 2.19
N VAL A 299 -1.06 -22.78 1.28
CA VAL A 299 -2.02 -23.83 1.60
C VAL A 299 -1.67 -25.12 0.87
N ASP A 300 -2.06 -26.25 1.43
CA ASP A 300 -2.04 -27.53 0.73
C ASP A 300 -2.98 -27.50 -0.50
N PRO A 301 -2.56 -28.05 -1.65
CA PRO A 301 -3.28 -27.91 -2.92
C PRO A 301 -4.65 -28.63 -2.94
N ASP A 302 -4.84 -29.66 -2.12
CA ASP A 302 -5.99 -30.59 -2.20
C ASP A 302 -6.84 -30.65 -0.91
N GLY A 303 -6.83 -29.60 -0.09
CA GLY A 303 -7.54 -29.55 1.20
C GLY A 303 -8.52 -28.39 1.35
N ASP A 304 -9.64 -28.63 2.07
CA ASP A 304 -10.45 -27.55 2.63
C ASP A 304 -9.67 -26.89 3.77
N ASN A 305 -9.01 -25.80 3.42
CA ASN A 305 -8.09 -25.07 4.30
C ASN A 305 -8.73 -23.86 5.00
N GLY A 306 -10.02 -23.61 4.75
CA GLY A 306 -10.76 -22.47 5.31
C GLY A 306 -10.30 -21.10 4.79
N VAL A 307 -9.32 -21.04 3.89
CA VAL A 307 -8.83 -19.79 3.29
C VAL A 307 -9.66 -19.48 2.05
N LEU A 308 -10.58 -18.52 2.16
CA LEU A 308 -11.27 -17.90 1.02
C LEU A 308 -10.25 -17.47 -0.05
N ASN A 309 -10.44 -17.80 -1.33
CA ASN A 309 -9.56 -17.46 -2.47
C ASN A 309 -8.05 -17.66 -2.20
N PRO A 310 -7.60 -18.90 -1.94
CA PRO A 310 -6.25 -19.17 -1.47
C PRO A 310 -5.19 -18.77 -2.51
N PRO A 311 -3.96 -18.42 -2.06
CA PRO A 311 -2.88 -18.04 -2.96
C PRO A 311 -2.46 -19.21 -3.87
N PRO A 312 -1.91 -18.94 -5.08
CA PRO A 312 -1.36 -19.96 -5.95
C PRO A 312 -0.25 -20.78 -5.27
N LYS A 313 -0.14 -22.08 -5.62
CA LYS A 313 0.83 -23.03 -5.02
C LYS A 313 2.27 -22.52 -4.96
N HIS A 314 2.72 -21.83 -6.02
CA HIS A 314 4.10 -21.35 -6.15
C HIS A 314 4.28 -19.91 -5.66
N TRP A 315 3.21 -19.27 -5.19
CA TRP A 315 3.18 -17.85 -4.86
C TRP A 315 2.43 -17.60 -3.56
N PRO A 316 3.05 -17.89 -2.40
CA PRO A 316 2.38 -17.72 -1.12
C PRO A 316 1.92 -16.26 -0.93
N GLY A 317 0.79 -16.06 -0.26
CA GLY A 317 0.20 -14.72 -0.08
C GLY A 317 0.87 -13.94 1.04
N ALA A 318 0.83 -12.61 0.96
CA ALA A 318 1.20 -11.73 2.07
C ALA A 318 0.19 -11.86 3.22
N ALA A 319 0.66 -12.06 4.45
CA ALA A 319 -0.18 -12.20 5.62
C ALA A 319 0.46 -11.57 6.87
N ILE A 320 -0.36 -11.32 7.89
CA ILE A 320 0.09 -10.92 9.23
C ILE A 320 -0.65 -11.75 10.28
N VAL A 321 0.03 -12.01 11.40
CA VAL A 321 -0.57 -12.68 12.57
C VAL A 321 -0.70 -11.69 13.73
N ARG A 322 -1.86 -11.68 14.38
CA ARG A 322 -2.19 -10.85 15.56
C ARG A 322 -2.84 -11.73 16.62
N GLY A 323 -2.04 -12.27 17.53
CA GLY A 323 -2.51 -13.19 18.56
C GLY A 323 -3.19 -14.42 17.92
N THR A 324 -4.48 -14.60 18.21
CA THR A 324 -5.30 -15.71 17.68
C THR A 324 -6.00 -15.39 16.37
N SER A 325 -5.67 -14.28 15.72
CA SER A 325 -6.24 -13.83 14.46
C SER A 325 -5.15 -13.65 13.40
N LEU A 326 -5.53 -13.70 12.13
CA LEU A 326 -4.63 -13.44 11.01
C LEU A 326 -5.35 -12.65 9.93
N ALA A 327 -4.62 -11.87 9.15
CA ALA A 327 -5.14 -11.21 7.95
C ALA A 327 -4.21 -11.48 6.77
N ARG A 328 -4.78 -11.61 5.57
CA ARG A 328 -4.01 -11.82 4.34
C ARG A 328 -4.47 -10.89 3.23
N LEU A 329 -3.53 -10.49 2.39
CA LEU A 329 -3.82 -9.81 1.14
C LEU A 329 -4.35 -10.81 0.10
N ALA A 330 -5.34 -10.41 -0.67
CA ALA A 330 -5.90 -11.12 -1.80
C ALA A 330 -6.21 -10.15 -2.93
N THR A 331 -6.56 -10.69 -4.10
CA THR A 331 -7.06 -9.92 -5.24
C THR A 331 -8.43 -10.44 -5.66
N GLU A 332 -9.38 -9.54 -5.89
CA GLU A 332 -10.72 -9.87 -6.38
C GLU A 332 -11.01 -9.15 -7.69
N ARG A 333 -11.55 -9.86 -8.68
CA ARG A 333 -11.79 -9.30 -10.02
C ARG A 333 -12.99 -8.35 -9.98
N ILE A 334 -12.82 -7.13 -10.46
CA ILE A 334 -13.88 -6.09 -10.49
C ILE A 334 -14.50 -6.00 -11.90
N SER A 335 -13.68 -6.05 -12.95
CA SER A 335 -14.14 -5.94 -14.34
C SER A 335 -13.17 -6.62 -15.32
N ASP A 336 -13.53 -6.66 -16.62
CA ASP A 336 -12.67 -7.21 -17.67
C ASP A 336 -11.47 -6.31 -18.03
N GLY A 337 -11.43 -5.07 -17.52
CA GLY A 337 -10.38 -4.09 -17.81
C GLY A 337 -10.34 -3.64 -19.28
N ASP A 338 -9.43 -2.71 -19.61
CA ASP A 338 -9.27 -2.21 -20.99
C ASP A 338 -8.43 -3.14 -21.88
N ASP A 339 -7.66 -4.06 -21.29
CA ASP A 339 -6.65 -4.89 -21.97
C ASP A 339 -6.99 -6.40 -22.01
N ALA A 340 -8.24 -6.77 -21.74
CA ALA A 340 -8.74 -8.14 -21.61
C ALA A 340 -8.09 -8.99 -20.49
N ASN A 341 -7.13 -8.45 -19.73
CA ASN A 341 -6.45 -9.15 -18.63
C ASN A 341 -7.23 -9.04 -17.31
N GLY A 342 -8.26 -8.21 -17.25
CA GLY A 342 -9.06 -7.96 -16.05
C GLY A 342 -8.50 -6.84 -15.18
N LEU A 343 -9.41 -6.15 -14.50
CA LEU A 343 -9.09 -5.22 -13.42
C LEU A 343 -9.45 -5.86 -12.08
N TYR A 344 -8.53 -5.80 -11.12
CA TYR A 344 -8.69 -6.41 -9.81
C TYR A 344 -8.60 -5.37 -8.70
N GLU A 345 -9.25 -5.63 -7.57
CA GLU A 345 -9.04 -4.90 -6.30
C GLU A 345 -8.08 -5.70 -5.42
N PHE A 346 -7.17 -5.03 -4.72
CA PHE A 346 -6.60 -5.61 -3.51
C PHE A 346 -7.67 -5.64 -2.42
N VAL A 347 -7.88 -6.80 -1.81
CA VAL A 347 -8.76 -6.96 -0.65
C VAL A 347 -8.00 -7.65 0.47
N VAL A 348 -8.43 -7.46 1.71
CA VAL A 348 -7.83 -8.12 2.87
C VAL A 348 -8.85 -9.01 3.56
N HIS A 349 -8.53 -10.29 3.67
CA HIS A 349 -9.36 -11.27 4.39
C HIS A 349 -8.81 -11.44 5.81
N GLY A 350 -9.63 -11.09 6.80
CA GLY A 350 -9.31 -11.20 8.23
C GLY A 350 -10.04 -12.36 8.90
N TYR A 351 -9.28 -13.26 9.54
CA TYR A 351 -9.78 -14.47 10.20
C TYR A 351 -9.62 -14.38 11.72
N GLY A 352 -10.55 -15.00 12.46
CA GLY A 352 -10.58 -14.98 13.92
C GLY A 352 -11.35 -13.80 14.52
N SER A 353 -11.50 -13.78 15.84
CA SER A 353 -12.34 -12.79 16.55
C SER A 353 -11.88 -11.34 16.37
N HIS A 354 -10.60 -11.12 16.09
CA HIS A 354 -10.02 -9.80 15.83
C HIS A 354 -9.45 -9.70 14.41
N GLY A 355 -9.86 -10.59 13.50
CA GLY A 355 -9.42 -10.58 12.10
C GLY A 355 -9.69 -9.26 11.39
N HIS A 356 -10.82 -8.61 11.70
CA HIS A 356 -11.18 -7.30 11.16
C HIS A 356 -10.20 -6.17 11.53
N LEU A 357 -9.58 -6.22 12.72
CA LEU A 357 -8.57 -5.23 13.13
C LEU A 357 -7.26 -5.43 12.37
N ALA A 358 -6.82 -6.68 12.24
CA ALA A 358 -5.65 -7.03 11.42
C ALA A 358 -5.88 -6.68 9.94
N ALA A 359 -7.10 -6.90 9.44
CA ALA A 359 -7.46 -6.55 8.07
C ALA A 359 -7.39 -5.04 7.85
N LYS A 360 -7.96 -4.25 8.76
CA LYS A 360 -7.89 -2.78 8.74
C LYS A 360 -6.45 -2.27 8.73
N GLU A 361 -5.58 -2.81 9.58
CA GLU A 361 -4.16 -2.45 9.66
C GLU A 361 -3.45 -2.65 8.30
N MET A 362 -3.68 -3.80 7.65
CA MET A 362 -3.11 -4.08 6.34
C MET A 362 -3.71 -3.20 5.24
N VAL A 363 -5.03 -2.94 5.25
CA VAL A 363 -5.69 -2.01 4.32
C VAL A 363 -5.06 -0.63 4.39
N GLU A 364 -4.82 -0.12 5.60
CA GLU A 364 -4.19 1.19 5.80
C GLU A 364 -2.79 1.25 5.18
N GLN A 365 -2.02 0.15 5.26
CA GLN A 365 -0.69 0.06 4.66
C GLN A 365 -0.73 -0.08 3.12
N VAL A 366 -1.67 -0.85 2.56
CA VAL A 366 -1.87 -0.93 1.10
C VAL A 366 -2.21 0.45 0.54
N GLN A 367 -3.12 1.18 1.19
CA GLN A 367 -3.48 2.54 0.80
C GLN A 367 -2.34 3.54 0.99
N HIS A 368 -1.53 3.38 2.04
CA HIS A 368 -0.33 4.21 2.24
C HIS A 368 0.68 4.00 1.10
N TRP A 369 0.93 2.74 0.74
CA TRP A 369 1.80 2.39 -0.39
C TRP A 369 1.28 2.95 -1.72
N GLN A 370 -0.03 2.80 -2.00
CA GLN A 370 -0.66 3.36 -3.20
C GLN A 370 -0.42 4.87 -3.31
N ARG A 371 -0.65 5.61 -2.22
CA ARG A 371 -0.56 7.07 -2.21
C ARG A 371 0.85 7.59 -2.35
N ASN A 372 1.83 6.89 -1.74
CA ASN A 372 3.15 7.46 -1.50
C ASN A 372 4.26 6.79 -2.28
N HIS A 373 4.11 5.52 -2.68
CA HIS A 373 5.25 4.69 -3.08
C HIS A 373 5.05 3.92 -4.38
N ARG A 374 3.81 3.58 -4.77
CA ARG A 374 3.54 2.75 -5.97
C ARG A 374 4.12 3.34 -7.26
N ALA A 375 4.07 4.67 -7.39
CA ALA A 375 4.58 5.39 -8.55
C ALA A 375 6.12 5.51 -8.57
N ALA A 376 6.81 5.16 -7.48
CA ALA A 376 8.27 5.19 -7.47
C ALA A 376 8.82 4.16 -8.47
N LEU A 377 9.90 4.50 -9.16
CA LEU A 377 10.56 3.58 -10.11
C LEU A 377 11.00 2.29 -9.39
N CYS A 378 11.66 2.44 -8.23
CA CYS A 378 12.01 1.36 -7.32
C CYS A 378 12.34 1.92 -5.92
N PRO A 379 12.22 1.11 -4.85
CA PRO A 379 12.79 1.45 -3.55
C PRO A 379 14.32 1.37 -3.58
N ARG A 380 14.98 2.12 -2.70
CA ARG A 380 16.44 2.13 -2.56
C ARG A 380 16.85 1.21 -1.42
N ILE A 381 17.71 0.26 -1.70
CA ILE A 381 18.20 -0.73 -0.75
C ILE A 381 19.64 -0.38 -0.37
N THR A 382 19.89 -0.25 0.92
CA THR A 382 21.24 -0.13 1.48
C THR A 382 21.53 -1.35 2.36
N ILE A 383 22.69 -1.98 2.16
CA ILE A 383 23.11 -3.15 2.92
C ILE A 383 24.43 -2.84 3.64
N HIS A 384 24.41 -2.93 4.96
CA HIS A 384 25.57 -2.74 5.81
C HIS A 384 26.05 -4.09 6.36
N PRO A 385 27.37 -4.31 6.48
CA PRO A 385 27.90 -5.38 7.32
C PRO A 385 27.40 -5.25 8.77
N LEU A 386 27.09 -6.37 9.41
CA LEU A 386 26.81 -6.42 10.84
C LEU A 386 28.13 -6.46 11.61
N ASP A 387 28.43 -5.34 12.29
CA ASP A 387 29.53 -5.27 13.24
C ASP A 387 29.01 -5.47 14.66
N ASN A 388 29.88 -5.88 15.60
CA ASN A 388 29.54 -6.01 17.02
C ASN A 388 29.05 -4.69 17.68
N ASN A 389 29.26 -3.55 17.01
CA ASN A 389 28.83 -2.21 17.44
C ASN A 389 27.65 -1.68 16.63
N SER A 390 27.12 -2.43 15.66
CA SER A 390 25.93 -2.01 14.91
C SER A 390 24.78 -1.83 15.89
N PRO A 391 24.11 -0.66 15.91
CA PRO A 391 23.14 -0.35 16.95
C PRO A 391 22.00 -1.37 16.90
N MET A 392 21.88 -2.19 17.96
CA MET A 392 20.69 -3.00 18.24
C MET A 392 19.39 -2.17 18.19
N ALA A 393 19.48 -0.84 18.33
CA ALA A 393 18.35 0.07 18.17
C ALA A 393 17.65 0.00 16.80
N ALA A 394 18.28 -0.57 15.77
CA ALA A 394 17.65 -0.79 14.46
C ALA A 394 16.74 -2.04 14.41
N THR A 395 16.81 -2.95 15.38
CA THR A 395 15.94 -4.14 15.40
C THR A 395 14.50 -3.70 15.68
N GLY A 396 13.63 -3.79 14.67
CA GLY A 396 12.22 -3.39 14.76
C GLY A 396 11.89 -2.01 14.18
N ALA A 397 12.87 -1.30 13.61
CA ALA A 397 12.57 -0.15 12.76
C ALA A 397 11.85 -0.62 11.48
N PRO A 398 10.86 0.12 10.96
CA PRO A 398 10.16 -0.26 9.74
C PRO A 398 11.15 -0.33 8.57
N HIS A 399 10.97 -1.34 7.71
CA HIS A 399 11.80 -1.57 6.52
C HIS A 399 13.31 -1.77 6.79
N VAL A 400 13.67 -2.18 8.01
CA VAL A 400 15.02 -2.60 8.37
C VAL A 400 15.02 -4.07 8.76
N PHE A 401 15.81 -4.88 8.05
CA PHE A 401 15.89 -6.33 8.21
C PHE A 401 17.31 -6.73 8.63
N VAL A 402 17.40 -7.57 9.65
CA VAL A 402 18.68 -8.05 10.19
C VAL A 402 18.86 -9.51 9.78
N LYS A 403 19.93 -9.78 9.04
CA LYS A 403 20.33 -11.12 8.57
C LYS A 403 21.51 -11.64 9.40
N LYS A 404 22.21 -12.68 8.94
CA LYS A 404 23.34 -13.30 9.67
C LYS A 404 24.59 -12.40 9.66
N HIS A 405 24.88 -11.78 8.52
CA HIS A 405 26.06 -10.96 8.25
C HIS A 405 25.74 -9.52 7.91
N THR A 406 24.50 -9.22 7.55
CA THR A 406 24.12 -7.88 7.08
C THR A 406 22.86 -7.32 7.71
N LEU A 407 22.78 -6.00 7.71
CA LEU A 407 21.58 -5.22 7.96
C LEU A 407 21.14 -4.60 6.65
N VAL A 408 19.92 -4.91 6.23
CA VAL A 408 19.29 -4.40 5.01
C VAL A 408 18.30 -3.30 5.39
N ALA A 409 18.51 -2.09 4.89
CA ALA A 409 17.57 -0.98 5.03
C ALA A 409 16.94 -0.68 3.67
N ILE A 410 15.62 -0.58 3.63
CA ILE A 410 14.87 -0.23 2.42
C ILE A 410 14.24 1.15 2.61
N ASP A 411 14.70 2.11 1.82
CA ASP A 411 14.13 3.44 1.71
C ASP A 411 13.07 3.45 0.60
N TRP A 412 11.87 3.94 0.94
CA TRP A 412 10.74 4.04 0.02
C TRP A 412 10.54 5.50 -0.38
N PRO A 413 10.97 5.91 -1.59
CA PRO A 413 10.78 7.28 -2.04
C PRO A 413 9.31 7.67 -2.00
N ILE A 414 9.04 8.88 -1.49
CA ILE A 414 7.71 9.48 -1.57
C ILE A 414 7.57 10.11 -2.95
N VAL A 415 6.62 9.60 -3.73
CA VAL A 415 6.16 10.27 -4.95
C VAL A 415 4.92 11.09 -4.57
N PRO A 416 5.00 12.42 -4.61
CA PRO A 416 3.87 13.24 -4.23
C PRO A 416 2.79 13.18 -5.30
N GLY A 417 1.52 13.22 -4.90
CA GLY A 417 0.43 13.55 -5.82
C GLY A 417 0.53 15.00 -6.29
N THR A 418 -0.39 15.43 -7.15
CA THR A 418 -0.39 16.80 -7.69
C THR A 418 -1.74 17.47 -7.48
N ALA A 419 -1.72 18.79 -7.33
CA ALA A 419 -2.94 19.58 -7.26
C ALA A 419 -2.74 20.95 -7.90
N ALA A 420 -3.78 21.49 -8.53
CA ALA A 420 -3.81 22.80 -9.13
C ALA A 420 -4.64 23.76 -8.26
N LEU A 421 -3.99 24.82 -7.78
CA LEU A 421 -4.60 26.00 -7.22
C LEU A 421 -4.81 27.01 -8.35
N LEU A 422 -6.03 27.10 -8.87
CA LEU A 422 -6.36 27.99 -9.98
C LEU A 422 -7.09 29.23 -9.47
N THR A 423 -6.60 30.40 -9.85
CA THR A 423 -7.21 31.69 -9.52
C THR A 423 -7.72 32.40 -10.76
N ASP A 424 -8.82 33.15 -10.63
CA ASP A 424 -9.26 34.09 -11.67
C ASP A 424 -8.80 35.53 -11.38
N ASP A 425 -9.09 36.45 -12.30
CA ASP A 425 -8.73 37.88 -12.19
C ASP A 425 -9.42 38.58 -11.00
N ASP A 426 -10.51 38.00 -10.46
CA ASP A 426 -11.24 38.50 -9.29
C ASP A 426 -10.68 37.92 -7.96
N GLY A 427 -9.65 37.07 -8.03
CA GLY A 427 -9.05 36.42 -6.86
C GLY A 427 -9.89 35.28 -6.26
N ARG A 428 -10.83 34.71 -7.02
CA ARG A 428 -11.57 33.50 -6.64
C ARG A 428 -10.77 32.25 -6.99
N TYR A 429 -11.06 31.16 -6.29
CA TYR A 429 -10.44 29.85 -6.49
C TYR A 429 -11.40 28.90 -7.18
N LEU A 430 -10.92 28.17 -8.20
CA LEU A 430 -11.68 27.09 -8.81
C LEU A 430 -11.60 25.84 -7.93
N LEU A 431 -12.75 25.37 -7.46
CA LEU A 431 -12.86 24.15 -6.65
C LEU A 431 -13.77 23.15 -7.35
N HIS A 432 -13.50 21.87 -7.17
CA HIS A 432 -14.39 20.79 -7.58
C HIS A 432 -15.04 20.10 -6.37
N LEU A 433 -16.29 19.64 -6.52
CA LEU A 433 -16.95 18.79 -5.55
C LEU A 433 -16.71 17.32 -5.92
N ARG A 434 -15.98 16.60 -5.07
CA ARG A 434 -15.68 15.19 -5.29
C ARG A 434 -16.92 14.30 -5.19
N SER A 435 -16.95 13.23 -5.98
CA SER A 435 -18.03 12.24 -5.92
C SER A 435 -18.17 11.63 -4.52
N ALA A 436 -19.38 11.68 -3.95
CA ALA A 436 -19.65 11.13 -2.62
C ALA A 436 -19.62 9.58 -2.57
N ASN A 437 -19.84 8.92 -3.70
CA ASN A 437 -20.03 7.47 -3.80
C ASN A 437 -18.83 6.73 -4.39
N LYS A 438 -17.75 7.43 -4.72
CA LYS A 438 -16.50 6.80 -5.18
C LYS A 438 -15.57 6.61 -3.96
N PRO A 439 -14.76 5.54 -3.94
CA PRO A 439 -13.78 5.33 -2.87
C PRO A 439 -12.52 6.16 -3.10
N ILE A 440 -12.71 7.47 -3.15
CA ILE A 440 -11.66 8.47 -3.38
C ILE A 440 -11.31 9.18 -2.08
N TRP A 441 -10.19 9.92 -2.07
CA TRP A 441 -9.79 10.69 -0.90
C TRP A 441 -10.86 11.76 -0.57
N ARG A 442 -11.41 11.70 0.65
CA ARG A 442 -12.42 12.64 1.17
C ARG A 442 -13.61 12.82 0.20
N PRO A 443 -14.41 11.75 -0.02
CA PRO A 443 -15.55 11.83 -0.93
C PRO A 443 -16.57 12.86 -0.42
N GLY A 444 -17.26 13.56 -1.33
CA GLY A 444 -18.24 14.59 -0.99
C GLY A 444 -17.65 15.90 -0.42
N HIS A 445 -16.33 16.08 -0.48
CA HIS A 445 -15.68 17.33 -0.08
C HIS A 445 -15.32 18.18 -1.30
N TRP A 446 -15.30 19.49 -1.10
CA TRP A 446 -14.74 20.46 -2.05
C TRP A 446 -13.22 20.46 -1.96
N ALA A 447 -12.54 20.38 -3.11
CA ALA A 447 -11.09 20.26 -3.16
C ALA A 447 -10.48 20.96 -4.39
N LEU A 448 -9.16 20.98 -4.42
CA LEU A 448 -8.38 21.31 -5.62
C LEU A 448 -8.46 20.16 -6.63
N LEU A 449 -8.35 20.52 -7.91
CA LEU A 449 -8.20 19.59 -9.04
C LEU A 449 -6.82 18.95 -9.01
N GLY A 450 -6.72 17.70 -9.46
CA GLY A 450 -5.47 16.94 -9.52
C GLY A 450 -5.57 15.55 -8.88
N GLY A 451 -4.52 14.76 -9.05
CA GLY A 451 -4.54 13.35 -8.68
C GLY A 451 -3.17 12.75 -8.40
N HIS A 452 -3.04 11.46 -8.71
CA HIS A 452 -1.84 10.70 -8.40
C HIS A 452 -0.84 10.83 -9.54
N THR A 453 0.45 10.96 -9.21
CA THR A 453 1.50 10.81 -10.21
C THR A 453 1.63 9.35 -10.60
N GLU A 454 1.73 9.07 -11.89
CA GLU A 454 1.92 7.73 -12.42
C GLU A 454 3.40 7.32 -12.46
N LYS A 455 3.67 6.02 -12.61
CA LYS A 455 5.03 5.51 -12.60
C LYS A 455 5.83 6.02 -13.80
N GLY A 456 6.94 6.71 -13.53
CA GLY A 456 7.82 7.28 -14.55
C GLY A 456 7.45 8.69 -15.00
N GLU A 457 6.35 9.24 -14.48
CA GLU A 457 5.86 10.59 -14.74
C GLU A 457 6.50 11.59 -13.76
N THR A 458 6.81 12.80 -14.24
CA THR A 458 7.17 13.94 -13.38
C THR A 458 5.90 14.59 -12.80
N CYS A 459 6.00 15.30 -11.67
CA CYS A 459 4.83 16.01 -11.13
C CYS A 459 4.24 17.05 -12.11
N ASP A 460 5.08 17.61 -12.98
CA ASP A 460 4.68 18.60 -13.98
C ASP A 460 3.87 17.95 -15.12
N GLU A 461 4.26 16.74 -15.55
CA GLU A 461 3.46 15.93 -16.48
C GLU A 461 2.15 15.45 -15.82
N ALA A 462 2.23 14.99 -14.56
CA ALA A 462 1.07 14.52 -13.81
C ALA A 462 -0.02 15.56 -13.67
N ILE A 463 0.33 16.80 -13.27
CA ILE A 463 -0.71 17.83 -13.14
C ILE A 463 -1.32 18.24 -14.49
N ALA A 464 -0.54 18.18 -15.57
CA ALA A 464 -1.05 18.48 -16.90
C ALA A 464 -2.03 17.40 -17.38
N ARG A 465 -1.69 16.12 -17.19
CA ARG A 465 -2.57 14.98 -17.48
C ARG A 465 -3.86 15.05 -16.66
N GLU A 466 -3.74 15.21 -15.35
CA GLU A 466 -4.89 15.24 -14.43
C GLU A 466 -5.87 16.39 -14.78
N LEU A 467 -5.37 17.58 -15.15
CA LEU A 467 -6.25 18.67 -15.58
C LEU A 467 -6.97 18.39 -16.91
N ASP A 468 -6.32 17.72 -17.86
CA ASP A 468 -6.99 17.30 -19.10
C ASP A 468 -8.02 16.18 -18.84
N GLU A 469 -7.69 15.24 -17.95
CA GLU A 469 -8.58 14.14 -17.57
C GLU A 469 -9.80 14.64 -16.77
N GLU A 470 -9.61 15.52 -15.79
CA GLU A 470 -10.70 15.99 -14.91
C GLU A 470 -11.56 17.08 -15.56
N ILE A 471 -10.94 18.01 -16.31
CA ILE A 471 -11.63 19.21 -16.82
C ILE A 471 -11.39 19.52 -18.30
N GLY A 472 -10.64 18.68 -19.02
CA GLY A 472 -10.41 18.85 -20.46
C GLY A 472 -9.57 20.06 -20.85
N LEU A 473 -8.76 20.59 -19.92
CA LEU A 473 -7.97 21.80 -20.15
C LEU A 473 -6.48 21.57 -19.90
N VAL A 474 -5.67 22.13 -20.79
CA VAL A 474 -4.24 22.33 -20.56
C VAL A 474 -4.03 23.78 -20.12
N ILE A 475 -3.51 23.97 -18.92
CA ILE A 475 -3.24 25.30 -18.36
C ILE A 475 -1.76 25.63 -18.56
N PRO A 476 -1.41 26.56 -19.47
CA PRO A 476 -0.02 26.96 -19.64
C PRO A 476 0.49 27.69 -18.39
N ASP A 477 1.80 27.62 -18.15
CA ASP A 477 2.51 28.38 -17.12
C ASP A 477 2.13 28.06 -15.65
N LEU A 478 1.73 26.82 -15.36
CA LEU A 478 1.64 26.35 -13.97
C LEU A 478 3.00 26.47 -13.27
N THR A 479 3.02 27.08 -12.08
CA THR A 479 4.24 27.25 -11.29
C THR A 479 4.10 26.57 -9.94
N GLY A 480 5.18 25.96 -9.43
CA GLY A 480 5.17 25.35 -8.11
C GLY A 480 4.89 26.40 -7.03
N PHE A 481 3.84 26.18 -6.23
CA PHE A 481 3.44 27.08 -5.15
C PHE A 481 3.87 26.55 -3.78
N ALA A 482 3.51 25.30 -3.46
CA ALA A 482 3.75 24.71 -2.15
C ALA A 482 3.83 23.18 -2.22
N THR A 483 4.31 22.57 -1.14
CA THR A 483 4.11 21.14 -0.86
C THR A 483 3.13 21.01 0.30
N LEU A 484 2.08 20.23 0.13
CA LEU A 484 1.11 19.91 1.18
C LEU A 484 1.45 18.55 1.79
N ASP A 485 1.82 18.54 3.07
CA ASP A 485 2.03 17.32 3.85
C ASP A 485 0.81 17.07 4.74
N THR A 486 0.18 15.92 4.56
CA THR A 486 -0.90 15.44 5.43
C THR A 486 -0.31 14.53 6.50
N LEU A 487 -0.61 14.84 7.75
CA LEU A 487 -0.26 14.06 8.92
C LEU A 487 -1.51 13.45 9.54
N ASP A 488 -1.39 12.23 10.05
CA ASP A 488 -2.44 11.67 10.88
C ASP A 488 -2.53 12.35 12.25
N ALA A 489 -3.50 11.93 13.04
CA ALA A 489 -3.77 12.55 14.33
C ALA A 489 -2.67 12.31 15.40
N SER A 490 -1.82 11.29 15.21
CA SER A 490 -0.61 11.05 16.00
C SER A 490 0.56 11.95 15.54
N GLY A 491 0.53 12.38 14.28
CA GLY A 491 1.56 13.18 13.63
C GLY A 491 2.41 12.37 12.66
N ALA A 492 2.03 11.12 12.38
CA ALA A 492 2.68 10.30 11.38
C ALA A 492 2.29 10.78 9.98
N PHE A 493 3.25 10.73 9.06
CA PHE A 493 3.04 11.11 7.67
C PHE A 493 1.98 10.21 7.00
N LYS A 494 1.02 10.82 6.29
CA LYS A 494 -0.05 10.12 5.53
C LYS A 494 0.09 10.28 4.03
N GLY A 495 0.51 11.45 3.57
CA GLY A 495 0.71 11.71 2.16
C GLY A 495 1.22 13.11 1.85
N ARG A 496 1.76 13.26 0.63
CA ARG A 496 2.30 14.51 0.12
C ARG A 496 1.68 14.85 -1.22
N VAL A 497 1.38 16.12 -1.42
CA VAL A 497 0.90 16.67 -2.69
C VAL A 497 1.74 17.89 -3.07
N ARG A 498 2.20 17.95 -4.32
CA ARG A 498 2.81 19.14 -4.89
C ARG A 498 1.71 20.03 -5.47
N VAL A 499 1.64 21.26 -4.96
CA VAL A 499 0.63 22.23 -5.38
C VAL A 499 1.22 23.18 -6.41
N TYR A 500 0.55 23.30 -7.53
CA TYR A 500 0.85 24.24 -8.60
C TYR A 500 -0.15 25.39 -8.59
N HIS A 501 0.32 26.61 -8.81
CA HIS A 501 -0.54 27.78 -8.99
C HIS A 501 -0.59 28.17 -10.47
N GLY A 502 -1.79 28.54 -10.92
CA GLY A 502 -2.06 29.03 -12.28
C GLY A 502 -3.25 29.98 -12.31
N THR A 503 -3.44 30.64 -13.45
CA THR A 503 -4.57 31.56 -13.67
C THR A 503 -5.51 31.01 -14.73
N LEU A 504 -6.82 31.07 -14.47
CA LEU A 504 -7.86 30.65 -15.39
C LEU A 504 -9.08 31.58 -15.24
N ASN A 505 -9.58 32.11 -16.34
CA ASN A 505 -10.73 33.03 -16.33
C ASN A 505 -12.00 32.45 -16.98
N THR A 506 -11.96 31.17 -17.38
CA THR A 506 -13.10 30.49 -17.98
C THR A 506 -14.23 30.32 -16.95
N PRO A 507 -15.48 30.71 -17.25
CA PRO A 507 -16.61 30.48 -16.37
C PRO A 507 -16.79 28.98 -16.06
N ALA A 508 -17.06 28.62 -14.81
CA ALA A 508 -17.12 27.21 -14.38
C ALA A 508 -18.11 26.34 -15.17
N HIS A 509 -19.17 26.91 -15.73
CA HIS A 509 -20.18 26.19 -16.53
C HIS A 509 -19.76 25.96 -17.99
N GLU A 510 -18.68 26.59 -18.44
CA GLU A 510 -18.08 26.39 -19.78
C GLU A 510 -16.93 25.37 -19.73
N ILE A 511 -16.50 24.97 -18.54
CA ILE A 511 -15.46 23.96 -18.34
C ILE A 511 -16.09 22.56 -18.42
N ASP A 512 -15.49 21.69 -19.24
CA ASP A 512 -15.93 20.31 -19.45
C ASP A 512 -15.53 19.44 -18.25
N LEU A 513 -16.35 19.42 -17.20
CA LEU A 513 -16.12 18.57 -16.04
C LEU A 513 -16.35 17.09 -16.39
N ARG A 514 -15.25 16.35 -16.54
CA ARG A 514 -15.23 14.92 -16.86
C ARG A 514 -15.20 14.05 -15.61
N GLU A 515 -14.58 14.54 -14.53
CA GLU A 515 -14.54 13.88 -13.24
C GLU A 515 -14.94 14.81 -12.08
N GLY A 516 -15.88 14.34 -11.24
CA GLY A 516 -16.42 15.08 -10.10
C GLY A 516 -17.93 15.27 -10.22
N ILE A 517 -18.49 16.11 -9.35
CA ILE A 517 -19.92 16.45 -9.36
C ILE A 517 -20.14 17.88 -9.87
N GLN A 518 -19.31 18.83 -9.46
CA GLN A 518 -19.53 20.25 -9.73
C GLN A 518 -18.24 21.05 -9.68
N LEU A 519 -18.11 22.08 -10.52
CA LEU A 519 -17.10 23.13 -10.42
C LEU A 519 -17.70 24.42 -9.87
N ARG A 520 -16.92 25.17 -9.07
CA ARG A 520 -17.32 26.48 -8.54
C ARG A 520 -16.12 27.41 -8.35
N TRP A 521 -16.24 28.62 -8.88
CA TRP A 521 -15.38 29.75 -8.49
C TRP A 521 -15.83 30.28 -7.13
N THR A 522 -14.91 30.29 -6.16
CA THR A 522 -15.22 30.48 -4.74
C THR A 522 -14.27 31.51 -4.13
N ARG A 523 -14.80 32.46 -3.35
CA ARG A 523 -13.97 33.40 -2.58
C ARG A 523 -13.46 32.79 -1.29
N ILE A 524 -12.35 33.31 -0.75
CA ILE A 524 -11.76 32.79 0.49
C ILE A 524 -12.68 32.91 1.72
N ASP A 525 -13.60 33.87 1.75
CA ASP A 525 -14.57 34.05 2.84
C ASP A 525 -15.72 33.05 2.77
N GLU A 526 -15.99 32.48 1.59
CA GLU A 526 -17.07 31.50 1.38
C GLU A 526 -16.67 30.08 1.81
N ILE A 527 -15.37 29.74 1.82
CA ILE A 527 -14.93 28.36 2.09
C ILE A 527 -15.22 27.90 3.52
N ALA A 528 -15.43 28.83 4.46
CA ALA A 528 -15.78 28.54 5.85
C ALA A 528 -17.17 27.88 6.00
N GLU A 529 -18.05 28.09 5.04
CA GLU A 529 -19.41 27.51 5.01
C GLU A 529 -19.49 26.23 4.15
N MET A 530 -18.35 25.80 3.59
CA MET A 530 -18.27 24.66 2.68
C MET A 530 -17.63 23.44 3.35
N THR A 531 -18.07 22.25 2.95
CA THR A 531 -17.43 20.98 3.34
C THR A 531 -16.11 20.81 2.58
N MET A 532 -15.08 21.52 3.02
CA MET A 532 -13.76 21.53 2.36
C MET A 532 -12.90 20.34 2.75
N ASP A 533 -12.11 19.84 1.81
CA ASP A 533 -10.90 19.08 2.11
C ASP A 533 -9.96 19.96 2.96
N PRO A 534 -9.52 19.49 4.14
CA PRO A 534 -8.68 20.30 5.03
C PRO A 534 -7.35 20.74 4.41
N GLY A 535 -6.78 19.90 3.55
CA GLY A 535 -5.55 20.18 2.80
C GLY A 535 -5.76 21.32 1.82
N ALA A 536 -6.79 21.23 0.98
CA ALA A 536 -7.18 22.28 0.05
C ALA A 536 -7.45 23.61 0.78
N ALA A 537 -8.23 23.59 1.87
CA ALA A 537 -8.51 24.78 2.67
C ALA A 537 -7.23 25.44 3.23
N ALA A 538 -6.29 24.63 3.76
CA ALA A 538 -5.04 25.14 4.28
C ALA A 538 -4.17 25.79 3.18
N VAL A 539 -4.11 25.17 1.99
CA VAL A 539 -3.40 25.72 0.84
C VAL A 539 -4.03 27.04 0.37
N LEU A 540 -5.36 27.11 0.30
CA LEU A 540 -6.09 28.35 -0.04
C LEU A 540 -5.77 29.48 0.95
N HIS A 541 -5.81 29.19 2.26
CA HIS A 541 -5.43 30.17 3.29
C HIS A 541 -3.96 30.58 3.20
N ALA A 542 -3.05 29.63 2.94
CA ALA A 542 -1.63 29.92 2.77
C ALA A 542 -1.40 30.85 1.56
N HIS A 543 -2.07 30.58 0.44
CA HIS A 543 -1.99 31.43 -0.75
C HIS A 543 -2.60 32.82 -0.51
N HIS A 544 -3.76 32.89 0.12
CA HIS A 544 -4.43 34.17 0.39
C HIS A 544 -3.60 35.08 1.31
N ASN A 545 -2.91 34.48 2.29
CA ASN A 545 -2.09 35.21 3.26
C ASN A 545 -0.65 35.45 2.78
N ALA A 546 -0.24 34.90 1.63
CA ALA A 546 1.08 35.14 1.09
C ALA A 546 1.13 36.54 0.46
N ASP A 547 1.96 37.43 1.01
CA ASP A 547 2.38 38.67 0.33
C ASP A 547 3.05 38.25 -0.99
N GLN A 548 2.37 38.43 -2.14
CA GLN A 548 2.83 37.89 -3.43
C GLN A 548 4.31 38.21 -3.71
N PRO A 549 5.21 37.21 -3.72
CA PRO A 549 6.56 37.39 -4.21
C PRO A 549 6.61 36.94 -5.67
N GLY A 550 7.08 37.84 -6.54
CA GLY A 550 7.38 37.53 -7.93
C GLY A 550 8.27 36.30 -8.08
N GLY A 551 8.05 35.60 -9.20
CA GLY A 551 8.61 34.30 -9.55
C GLY A 551 9.98 33.99 -8.97
N ARG A 552 10.02 32.93 -8.15
CA ARG A 552 11.25 32.22 -7.83
C ARG A 552 11.22 30.88 -8.54
N GLN A 553 11.92 30.80 -9.66
CA GLN A 553 12.45 29.53 -10.14
C GLN A 553 13.53 29.08 -9.14
N ASP A 554 13.37 27.88 -8.61
CA ASP A 554 14.44 27.03 -8.06
C ASP A 554 14.92 27.24 -6.60
N ALA A 555 13.99 27.41 -5.65
CA ALA A 555 14.22 27.15 -4.22
C ALA A 555 13.11 26.24 -3.67
N THR A 556 13.46 25.32 -2.76
CA THR A 556 12.53 24.38 -2.10
C THR A 556 11.19 25.04 -1.77
N LEU A 557 10.10 24.49 -2.29
CA LEU A 557 8.75 25.03 -2.09
C LEU A 557 8.39 25.07 -0.59
N PRO A 558 7.63 26.07 -0.13
CA PRO A 558 7.14 26.09 1.24
C PRO A 558 6.28 24.86 1.53
N VAL A 559 6.41 24.29 2.73
CA VAL A 559 5.61 23.15 3.19
C VAL A 559 4.42 23.67 4.00
N VAL A 560 3.22 23.27 3.59
CA VAL A 560 1.97 23.45 4.34
C VAL A 560 1.66 22.10 4.99
N GLU A 561 1.63 22.06 6.32
CA GLU A 561 1.29 20.84 7.06
C GLU A 561 -0.17 20.89 7.53
N VAL A 562 -0.90 19.81 7.29
CA VAL A 562 -2.26 19.63 7.80
C VAL A 562 -2.34 18.35 8.60
N ARG A 563 -2.83 18.46 9.83
CA ARG A 563 -3.04 17.33 10.72
C ARG A 563 -4.49 16.92 10.71
N GLU A 564 -4.75 15.65 10.43
CA GLU A 564 -6.10 15.10 10.56
C GLU A 564 -6.55 15.13 12.03
N PRO A 565 -7.82 15.50 12.30
CA PRO A 565 -8.35 15.47 13.66
C PRO A 565 -8.33 14.03 14.20
N ARG A 566 -8.03 13.87 15.51
CA ARG A 566 -8.14 12.58 16.21
C ARG A 566 -9.58 12.09 16.13
N ASP A 567 -9.83 11.06 15.32
CA ASP A 567 -11.13 10.41 15.29
C ASP A 567 -11.27 9.48 16.51
N HIS A 568 -11.65 10.07 17.63
CA HIS A 568 -12.14 9.39 18.83
C HIS A 568 -13.54 9.87 19.21
N ARG A 569 -14.26 10.53 18.29
CA ARG A 569 -15.59 11.06 18.59
C ARG A 569 -16.63 10.03 18.20
N SER A 570 -17.17 9.32 19.18
CA SER A 570 -18.41 8.58 19.01
C SER A 570 -19.49 9.53 18.49
N ARG A 571 -20.06 9.23 17.32
CA ARG A 571 -21.24 9.96 16.82
C ARG A 571 -22.42 9.57 17.70
N SER A 572 -23.15 10.56 18.23
CA SER A 572 -24.37 10.35 19.00
C SER A 572 -25.58 10.79 18.18
N ILE A 573 -26.68 10.04 18.26
CA ILE A 573 -27.98 10.49 17.74
C ILE A 573 -28.52 11.57 18.68
N VAL A 574 -28.95 12.72 18.17
CA VAL A 574 -29.55 13.78 18.99
C VAL A 574 -31.05 13.83 18.73
N GLY A 575 -31.86 13.59 19.76
CA GLY A 575 -33.31 13.77 19.73
C GLY A 575 -33.72 15.01 20.52
N ALA A 576 -34.67 15.79 20.01
CA ALA A 576 -35.25 16.93 20.69
C ALA A 576 -36.69 16.60 21.14
N HIS A 577 -37.01 16.87 22.39
CA HIS A 577 -38.30 16.56 23.01
C HIS A 577 -38.93 17.83 23.60
N LEU A 578 -40.20 18.07 23.31
CA LEU A 578 -40.94 19.24 23.79
C LEU A 578 -41.71 18.91 25.07
N VAL A 579 -41.35 19.57 26.17
CA VAL A 579 -42.06 19.51 27.45
C VAL A 579 -42.99 20.72 27.54
N LEU A 580 -44.23 20.53 27.12
CA LEU A 580 -45.26 21.57 27.16
C LEU A 580 -46.08 21.42 28.45
N LEU A 581 -46.11 22.47 29.27
CA LEU A 581 -46.81 22.50 30.56
C LEU A 581 -47.95 23.51 30.56
N ARG A 582 -49.14 23.10 31.01
CA ARG A 582 -50.31 23.95 31.19
C ARG A 582 -51.02 23.59 32.48
N ASP A 583 -51.13 24.54 33.41
CA ASP A 583 -51.83 24.39 34.69
C ASP A 583 -51.40 23.16 35.54
N GLY A 584 -50.15 22.70 35.38
CA GLY A 584 -49.60 21.53 36.07
C GLY A 584 -49.67 20.22 35.27
N ASP A 585 -50.33 20.23 34.13
CA ASP A 585 -50.43 19.11 33.20
C ASP A 585 -49.36 19.19 32.11
N VAL A 586 -48.89 18.03 31.64
CA VAL A 586 -47.97 17.87 30.51
C VAL A 586 -48.72 17.33 29.29
N LEU A 587 -48.38 17.86 28.11
CA LEU A 587 -48.90 17.35 26.84
C LEU A 587 -48.19 16.05 26.46
N LEU A 588 -48.96 14.99 26.21
CA LEU A 588 -48.46 13.72 25.69
C LEU A 588 -49.25 13.29 24.46
N GLY A 589 -48.56 12.68 23.51
CA GLY A 589 -49.12 12.11 22.29
C GLY A 589 -49.18 10.60 22.36
N LYS A 590 -50.21 9.99 21.79
CA LYS A 590 -50.31 8.53 21.69
C LYS A 590 -49.83 8.04 20.33
N ARG A 591 -48.69 7.36 20.32
CA ARG A 591 -48.06 6.85 19.09
C ARG A 591 -48.99 5.93 18.31
N HIS A 592 -48.96 6.01 16.99
CA HIS A 592 -49.77 5.18 16.11
C HIS A 592 -49.52 3.67 16.37
N PRO A 593 -50.53 2.79 16.26
CA PRO A 593 -50.37 1.35 16.44
C PRO A 593 -49.33 0.69 15.53
N ASP A 594 -49.10 1.27 14.35
CA ASP A 594 -48.13 0.78 13.36
C ASP A 594 -46.72 1.36 13.54
N SER A 595 -46.47 2.11 14.62
CA SER A 595 -45.16 2.71 14.86
C SER A 595 -44.07 1.65 15.07
N ALA A 596 -42.95 1.79 14.36
CA ALA A 596 -41.81 0.87 14.46
C ALA A 596 -41.18 0.83 15.87
N PHE A 597 -41.37 1.88 16.67
CA PHE A 597 -40.89 1.97 18.05
C PHE A 597 -42.05 2.34 18.98
N ALA A 598 -42.21 1.58 20.06
CA ALA A 598 -43.22 1.79 21.10
C ALA A 598 -44.65 2.08 20.54
N PRO A 599 -45.24 1.15 19.76
CA PRO A 599 -46.58 1.33 19.21
C PRO A 599 -47.63 1.49 20.32
N SER A 600 -48.66 2.29 20.08
CA SER A 600 -49.76 2.55 21.05
C SER A 600 -49.31 3.05 22.44
N THR A 601 -48.14 3.67 22.52
CA THR A 601 -47.51 4.14 23.77
C THR A 601 -47.48 5.66 23.81
N TRP A 602 -47.67 6.26 25.00
CA TRP A 602 -47.62 7.72 25.18
C TRP A 602 -46.19 8.27 25.15
N HIS A 603 -45.97 9.42 24.51
CA HIS A 603 -44.66 10.10 24.41
C HIS A 603 -44.80 11.63 24.43
N LEU A 604 -43.69 12.35 24.55
CA LEU A 604 -43.64 13.78 24.27
C LEU A 604 -43.58 14.04 22.75
N PRO A 605 -44.06 15.20 22.26
CA PRO A 605 -43.73 15.66 20.92
C PRO A 605 -42.22 15.72 20.73
N ALA A 606 -41.71 15.08 19.68
CA ALA A 606 -40.27 14.86 19.57
C ALA A 606 -39.83 14.39 18.18
N GLY A 607 -38.65 14.82 17.78
CA GLY A 607 -38.01 14.29 16.59
C GLY A 607 -36.49 14.35 16.61
N HIS A 608 -35.91 13.99 15.47
CA HIS A 608 -34.48 13.84 15.32
C HIS A 608 -33.88 15.09 14.71
N ARG A 609 -32.70 15.46 15.22
CA ARG A 609 -31.90 16.50 14.61
C ARG A 609 -31.41 16.02 13.25
N GLU A 610 -31.74 16.78 12.21
CA GLU A 610 -31.24 16.58 10.84
C GLU A 610 -29.84 17.19 10.65
N ASP A 611 -29.25 16.94 9.49
CA ASP A 611 -27.94 17.51 9.14
C ASP A 611 -28.02 19.04 9.04
N MET A 612 -26.98 19.71 9.57
CA MET A 612 -26.81 21.17 9.49
C MET A 612 -27.87 22.03 10.22
N GLU A 613 -28.67 21.48 11.14
CA GLU A 613 -29.54 22.27 12.04
C GLU A 613 -29.05 22.28 13.50
N SER A 614 -29.55 23.20 14.34
CA SER A 614 -29.31 23.18 15.80
C SER A 614 -30.40 22.38 16.52
N ALA A 615 -30.17 21.89 17.73
CA ALA A 615 -31.21 21.20 18.51
C ALA A 615 -32.43 22.10 18.82
N VAL A 616 -32.22 23.42 18.94
CA VAL A 616 -33.30 24.40 19.11
C VAL A 616 -34.10 24.56 17.82
N THR A 617 -33.40 24.61 16.68
CA THR A 617 -34.04 24.65 15.35
C THR A 617 -34.89 23.41 15.11
N CYS A 618 -34.30 22.23 15.37
CA CYS A 618 -35.00 20.94 15.36
C CYS A 618 -36.26 21.02 16.22
N MET A 619 -36.16 21.46 17.48
CA MET A 619 -37.32 21.49 18.36
C MET A 619 -38.45 22.41 17.87
N VAL A 620 -38.13 23.58 17.31
CA VAL A 620 -39.15 24.48 16.74
C VAL A 620 -39.82 23.86 15.52
N ARG A 621 -39.04 23.21 14.65
CA ARG A 621 -39.54 22.52 13.45
C ARG A 621 -40.49 21.38 13.84
N GLU A 622 -40.03 20.46 14.69
CA GLU A 622 -40.81 19.31 15.16
C GLU A 622 -42.08 19.73 15.92
N ALA A 623 -42.02 20.82 16.71
CA ALA A 623 -43.20 21.36 17.37
C ALA A 623 -44.26 21.84 16.36
N GLU A 624 -43.86 22.52 15.29
CA GLU A 624 -44.79 22.97 14.25
C GLU A 624 -45.31 21.79 13.41
N GLU A 625 -44.42 20.85 13.04
CA GLU A 625 -44.72 19.68 12.22
C GLU A 625 -45.67 18.71 12.92
N GLU A 626 -45.41 18.30 14.16
CA GLU A 626 -46.22 17.28 14.85
C GLU A 626 -47.49 17.85 15.50
N THR A 627 -47.40 19.06 16.06
CA THR A 627 -48.45 19.63 16.91
C THR A 627 -49.11 20.88 16.34
N GLY A 628 -48.50 21.52 15.32
CA GLY A 628 -48.96 22.80 14.77
C GLY A 628 -48.63 24.01 15.65
N LEU A 629 -47.82 23.84 16.70
CA LEU A 629 -47.46 24.92 17.63
C LEU A 629 -46.30 25.74 17.08
N ARG A 630 -46.40 27.07 17.21
CA ARG A 630 -45.32 27.98 16.84
C ARG A 630 -44.62 28.50 18.08
N ILE A 631 -43.33 28.24 18.15
CA ILE A 631 -42.51 28.58 19.31
C ILE A 631 -41.34 29.47 18.84
N PRO A 632 -41.22 30.71 19.33
CA PRO A 632 -40.02 31.51 19.09
C PRO A 632 -38.79 30.82 19.69
N GLN A 633 -37.70 30.73 18.92
CA GLN A 633 -36.46 30.10 19.41
C GLN A 633 -35.93 30.74 20.71
N SER A 634 -36.14 32.04 20.90
CA SER A 634 -35.75 32.78 22.11
C SER A 634 -36.50 32.33 23.37
N ASP A 635 -37.64 31.67 23.19
CA ASP A 635 -38.54 31.30 24.28
C ASP A 635 -38.35 29.85 24.71
N LEU A 636 -37.52 29.06 24.01
CA LEU A 636 -37.16 27.69 24.39
C LEU A 636 -36.01 27.68 25.40
N SER A 637 -36.20 26.92 26.47
CA SER A 637 -35.17 26.64 27.48
C SER A 637 -34.96 25.13 27.59
N LEU A 638 -33.70 24.69 27.61
CA LEU A 638 -33.35 23.29 27.85
C LEU A 638 -33.56 22.97 29.33
N LEU A 639 -34.45 22.02 29.63
CA LEU A 639 -34.77 21.57 30.98
C LEU A 639 -33.94 20.35 31.41
N HIS A 640 -33.67 19.43 30.49
CA HIS A 640 -33.05 18.16 30.83
C HIS A 640 -32.26 17.57 29.66
N VAL A 641 -31.23 16.80 30.00
CA VAL A 641 -30.42 16.02 29.06
C VAL A 641 -30.41 14.55 29.51
N LEU A 642 -30.84 13.67 28.62
CA LEU A 642 -30.77 12.24 28.81
C LEU A 642 -29.66 11.66 27.92
N ASP A 643 -28.64 11.05 28.52
CA ASP A 643 -27.59 10.32 27.80
C ASP A 643 -27.90 8.83 27.83
N LEU A 644 -28.32 8.27 26.70
CA LEU A 644 -28.93 6.95 26.58
C LEU A 644 -28.07 6.02 25.70
N LEU A 645 -27.77 4.84 26.23
CA LEU A 645 -27.29 3.70 25.45
C LEU A 645 -28.34 2.57 25.47
N ASP A 646 -29.07 2.44 24.37
CA ASP A 646 -30.08 1.38 24.23
C ASP A 646 -29.43 -0.02 24.26
N PRO A 647 -30.00 -1.00 24.98
CA PRO A 647 -29.51 -2.37 24.98
C PRO A 647 -29.42 -2.96 23.55
N GLY A 648 -28.19 -3.27 23.10
CA GLY A 648 -27.92 -3.82 21.76
C GLY A 648 -27.55 -2.78 20.70
N SER A 649 -27.56 -1.48 21.02
CA SER A 649 -27.01 -0.43 20.16
C SER A 649 -25.52 -0.23 20.39
N THR A 650 -24.76 0.04 19.32
CA THR A 650 -23.37 0.51 19.37
C THR A 650 -23.24 2.03 19.23
N ILE A 651 -24.37 2.73 19.03
CA ILE A 651 -24.45 4.18 18.83
C ILE A 651 -25.20 4.80 20.02
N PRO A 652 -24.55 5.69 20.81
CA PRO A 652 -25.21 6.40 21.91
C PRO A 652 -26.21 7.47 21.41
N ARG A 653 -27.19 7.82 22.24
CA ARG A 653 -28.21 8.83 21.95
C ARG A 653 -28.24 9.89 23.05
N MET A 654 -28.41 11.14 22.66
CA MET A 654 -28.64 12.27 23.55
C MET A 654 -30.04 12.84 23.33
N GLY A 655 -30.93 12.69 24.31
CA GLY A 655 -32.26 13.30 24.35
C GLY A 655 -32.21 14.67 25.02
N LEU A 656 -32.57 15.72 24.30
CA LEU A 656 -32.61 17.10 24.79
C LEU A 656 -34.07 17.52 25.00
N PHE A 657 -34.44 17.87 26.23
CA PHE A 657 -35.83 18.19 26.60
C PHE A 657 -35.98 19.69 26.78
N PHE A 658 -36.79 20.33 25.96
CA PHE A 658 -37.00 21.77 25.97
C PHE A 658 -38.38 22.14 26.48
N ALA A 659 -38.49 23.27 27.18
CA ALA A 659 -39.77 23.88 27.51
C ALA A 659 -39.85 25.31 26.97
N PRO A 660 -40.97 25.69 26.34
CA PRO A 660 -41.20 27.06 25.92
C PRO A 660 -41.74 27.90 27.08
N SER A 661 -41.27 29.15 27.19
CA SER A 661 -41.89 30.16 28.05
C SER A 661 -43.15 30.77 27.45
N ARG A 662 -43.28 30.73 26.12
CA ARG A 662 -44.46 31.13 25.34
C ARG A 662 -44.56 30.33 24.03
N TRP A 663 -45.78 30.13 23.55
CA TRP A 663 -46.07 29.52 22.24
C TRP A 663 -47.38 30.08 21.68
N GLU A 664 -47.60 29.89 20.38
CA GLU A 664 -48.84 30.23 19.69
C GLU A 664 -49.50 28.97 19.11
N GLY A 665 -50.84 28.93 19.17
CA GLY A 665 -51.65 27.80 18.70
C GLY A 665 -52.12 26.88 19.84
N GLU A 666 -53.00 25.94 19.48
CA GLU A 666 -53.42 24.82 20.33
C GLU A 666 -52.94 23.53 19.66
N PRO A 667 -52.47 22.53 20.43
CA PRO A 667 -51.90 21.31 19.88
C PRO A 667 -52.98 20.52 19.12
N VAL A 668 -52.67 20.17 17.88
CA VAL A 668 -53.51 19.33 17.00
C VAL A 668 -52.67 18.24 16.39
N VAL A 669 -53.27 17.09 16.08
CA VAL A 669 -52.57 16.02 15.37
C VAL A 669 -52.36 16.46 13.92
N ARG A 670 -51.11 16.74 13.55
CA ARG A 670 -50.71 17.10 12.19
C ARG A 670 -50.23 15.89 11.38
N GLU A 671 -49.64 14.91 12.06
CA GLU A 671 -49.11 13.67 11.50
C GLU A 671 -49.89 12.44 12.05
N PRO A 672 -51.12 12.19 11.53
CA PRO A 672 -51.97 11.09 12.02
C PRO A 672 -51.35 9.69 11.85
N GLU A 673 -50.38 9.54 10.97
CA GLU A 673 -49.58 8.33 10.75
C GLU A 673 -48.54 8.07 11.85
N CYS A 674 -48.12 9.11 12.56
CA CYS A 674 -47.14 9.04 13.64
C CYS A 674 -47.81 9.06 15.03
N CYS A 675 -48.82 9.90 15.21
CA CYS A 675 -49.53 10.12 16.48
C CYS A 675 -51.05 10.13 16.26
N THR A 676 -51.81 9.48 17.15
CA THR A 676 -53.28 9.36 17.02
C THR A 676 -54.05 10.41 17.80
N GLU A 677 -53.52 10.89 18.93
CA GLU A 677 -54.17 11.87 19.79
C GLU A 677 -53.15 12.58 20.69
N TRP A 678 -53.42 13.86 21.01
CA TRP A 678 -52.72 14.64 22.02
C TRP A 678 -53.63 14.83 23.24
N CYS A 679 -53.12 14.57 24.44
CA CYS A 679 -53.86 14.73 25.70
C CYS A 679 -52.99 15.40 26.77
N TRP A 680 -53.63 16.18 27.63
CA TRP A 680 -53.02 16.76 28.82
C TRP A 680 -53.14 15.80 30.00
N TRP A 681 -52.03 15.54 30.68
CA TRP A 681 -51.95 14.61 31.81
C TRP A 681 -51.29 15.27 33.02
N PRO A 682 -51.80 15.09 34.24
CA PRO A 682 -51.12 15.57 35.44
C PRO A 682 -49.74 14.93 35.58
N LEU A 683 -48.73 15.72 35.91
CA LEU A 683 -47.34 15.23 36.09
C LEU A 683 -47.22 14.15 37.17
N ASP A 684 -48.11 14.14 38.17
CA ASP A 684 -48.17 13.15 39.24
C ASP A 684 -49.07 11.94 38.91
N ALA A 685 -49.69 11.92 37.72
CA ALA A 685 -50.59 10.87 37.26
C ALA A 685 -50.44 10.59 35.74
N LEU A 686 -49.20 10.33 35.31
CA LEU A 686 -48.86 10.02 33.91
C LEU A 686 -49.59 8.75 33.39
N PRO A 687 -49.97 8.71 32.10
CA PRO A 687 -50.70 7.58 31.52
C PRO A 687 -49.84 6.32 31.39
N GLU A 688 -50.49 5.18 31.17
CA GLU A 688 -49.83 3.92 30.82
C GLU A 688 -50.46 3.29 29.56
N PRO A 689 -49.67 2.68 28.65
CA PRO A 689 -48.21 2.61 28.67
C PRO A 689 -47.56 3.93 28.20
N ILE A 690 -46.46 4.34 28.80
CA ILE A 690 -45.62 5.48 28.37
C ILE A 690 -44.22 5.02 27.97
N VAL A 691 -43.58 5.75 27.05
CA VAL A 691 -42.19 5.47 26.64
C VAL A 691 -41.25 5.65 27.84
N GLU A 692 -40.42 4.65 28.12
CA GLU A 692 -39.59 4.58 29.33
C GLU A 692 -38.70 5.82 29.51
N TYR A 693 -37.96 6.23 28.47
CA TYR A 693 -37.12 7.42 28.57
C TYR A 693 -37.93 8.72 28.77
N THR A 694 -39.18 8.77 28.31
CA THR A 694 -40.06 9.93 28.51
C THR A 694 -40.48 10.02 29.97
N ARG A 695 -40.86 8.89 30.59
CA ARG A 695 -41.16 8.82 32.03
C ARG A 695 -39.97 9.26 32.86
N ILE A 696 -38.79 8.69 32.60
CA ILE A 696 -37.55 9.01 33.32
C ILE A 696 -37.22 10.49 33.22
N ALA A 697 -37.32 11.09 32.03
CA ALA A 697 -37.05 12.51 31.85
C ALA A 697 -38.05 13.41 32.59
N LEU A 698 -39.36 13.12 32.55
CA LEU A 698 -40.37 13.91 33.26
C LEU A 698 -40.23 13.82 34.79
N GLU A 699 -39.90 12.64 35.32
CA GLU A 699 -39.60 12.44 36.73
C GLU A 699 -38.32 13.20 37.13
N ALA A 700 -37.27 13.16 36.29
CA ALA A 700 -36.02 13.88 36.52
C ALA A 700 -36.24 15.40 36.51
N ILE A 701 -37.00 15.92 35.55
CA ILE A 701 -37.38 17.34 35.44
C ILE A 701 -38.13 17.78 36.69
N SER A 702 -39.13 17.00 37.14
CA SER A 702 -39.93 17.30 38.34
C SER A 702 -39.07 17.35 39.61
N ASN A 703 -38.00 16.57 39.65
CA ASN A 703 -37.04 16.54 40.76
C ASN A 703 -35.89 17.56 40.62
N GLY A 704 -35.87 18.37 39.56
CA GLY A 704 -34.80 19.34 39.30
C GLY A 704 -33.47 18.71 38.87
N THR A 705 -33.47 17.45 38.44
CA THR A 705 -32.29 16.76 37.92
C THR A 705 -32.07 17.15 36.46
N PHE A 706 -30.92 17.76 36.15
CA PHE A 706 -30.63 18.25 34.81
C PHE A 706 -30.11 17.16 33.85
N TYR A 707 -29.44 16.12 34.37
CA TYR A 707 -28.76 15.11 33.55
C TYR A 707 -28.97 13.70 34.10
N VAL A 708 -29.29 12.74 33.24
CA VAL A 708 -29.40 11.30 33.57
C VAL A 708 -28.66 10.45 32.53
N PRO A 709 -27.67 9.63 32.95
CA PRO A 709 -27.11 8.57 32.11
C PRO A 709 -27.95 7.29 32.27
N LEU A 710 -28.48 6.76 31.17
CA LEU A 710 -29.33 5.57 31.12
C LEU A 710 -28.70 4.50 30.22
N GLY A 711 -28.56 3.27 30.73
CA GLY A 711 -28.00 2.14 29.96
C GLY A 711 -26.46 2.06 29.91
N TRP A 712 -25.77 2.98 30.56
CA TRP A 712 -24.31 2.97 30.72
C TRP A 712 -23.91 2.15 31.96
N SER A 713 -23.00 1.18 31.77
CA SER A 713 -22.48 0.26 32.81
C SER A 713 -21.13 0.69 33.39
#